data_AF-A0A2W6BUV6-F1
#
_entry.id   AF-A0A2W6BUV6-F1
#
_cell.length_a   1.000
_cell.length_b   1.000
_cell.length_c   1.000
_cell.angle_alpha   90.00
_cell.angle_beta   90.00
_cell.angle_gamma   90.00
#
_symmetry.space_group_name_H-M   'P 1'
#
loop_
_entity.id
_entity.type
_entity.pdbx_description
1 polymer ?
#
loop_
_entity_poly.entity_id
_entity_poly.type
_entity_poly.pdbx_seq_one_letter_code
_entity_poly.pdbx_strand_id
1 'polypeptide(L)'
;MEIIPDKRKIVGIVEQAYGGNVCLPNFQRDFVWSRDAVADLIRSMLRGYFVGSLLFLRCDAQKPPFSPVFLRGAKPLYQQPQPNLLVLDGQQRLTSLLYALTAPPKLGLKDSKQQRLFFVNLDLLRTNIDDDGIVFERPADELEGLDSPEVQYKQHILPATKLLALSAFYGWRDGLEDWLANDAVGYATYREEWRGEWNSVINNFLNFEVPVVELPSVSDDHPVGMGRVCAIFEKLNSTGVELSVYDLLTARLYRSGTNLHELWKDTCSKHKLISQWSKGKADTNKFGVLILRTLALLRGKEVKPAELINLDPNDFAQDWQRAATGFENALALITNYSEDGFGVFDNKYLPGYGLIPVLAALRAEIDQRKLGNQPRADLRRWYWCNVFLERYSSAVESKSRKDYVEMLAHWIGSAPEPSVFAEAQARIGADGYTIRGSASYASAVYSGVFCLLALNGARDWRRGESIGLQQLQDHHIFPQDYLQKRGVTGRNYINSVANRTLISDETNNKIKNKAPATYIESADIFPSHNPEALLAPHFIDADAFSAMQMATEKITTGELNIVYEEFCKAREAAIIAMIRKRCGVSGILIPSSAVQYGTQVDGEMVSANESKIDSANASPFNKDDGESAESAALIRIGLNQDFTGKKPYSFSYAGKDFGQVGTWKGLYILLCHYLFDAEPAKFANLPLSRRFGITRGSNKGNNWAFAYSSAGMTSPLLIGGVYVETNCSANTIRDAIKELLLEFGLDPSKFEVYIRLERQ
;
A
#
# COMPACT_ATOMS: atom_id res chain seq x y z
N MET A 1 -7.70 -5.95 28.54
CA MET A 1 -6.36 -6.44 28.15
C MET A 1 -5.37 -5.31 28.34
N GLU A 2 -4.61 -5.37 29.43
CA GLU A 2 -3.57 -4.39 29.73
C GLU A 2 -2.27 -4.85 29.07
N ILE A 3 -1.64 -3.98 28.29
CA ILE A 3 -0.31 -4.22 27.74
C ILE A 3 0.68 -3.91 28.85
N ILE A 4 1.58 -4.83 29.17
CA ILE A 4 2.55 -4.66 30.26
C ILE A 4 3.90 -4.30 29.63
N PRO A 5 4.28 -3.01 29.58
CA PRO A 5 5.65 -2.62 29.28
C PRO A 5 6.53 -2.89 30.51
N ASP A 6 7.65 -3.57 30.29
CA ASP A 6 8.59 -3.96 31.33
C ASP A 6 10.03 -3.83 30.80
N LYS A 7 11.02 -3.90 31.69
CA LYS A 7 12.43 -4.08 31.33
C LYS A 7 12.89 -5.43 31.87
N ARG A 8 13.50 -6.23 31.00
CA ARG A 8 14.01 -7.54 31.41
C ARG A 8 15.43 -7.75 30.91
N LYS A 9 16.21 -8.46 31.71
CA LYS A 9 17.57 -8.91 31.35
C LYS A 9 17.49 -9.85 30.16
N ILE A 10 18.10 -9.47 29.04
CA ILE A 10 18.00 -10.24 27.80
C ILE A 10 18.64 -11.63 27.93
N VAL A 11 19.73 -11.74 28.69
CA VAL A 11 20.40 -13.04 28.96
C VAL A 11 19.46 -14.01 29.68
N GLY A 12 18.66 -13.53 30.64
CA GLY A 12 17.65 -14.37 31.30
C GLY A 12 16.54 -14.86 30.35
N ILE A 13 16.22 -14.08 29.31
CA ILE A 13 15.29 -14.51 28.25
C ILE A 13 15.96 -15.57 27.36
N VAL A 14 17.25 -15.43 27.07
CA VAL A 14 18.03 -16.44 26.33
C VAL A 14 18.05 -17.77 27.07
N GLU A 15 18.24 -17.77 28.40
CA GLU A 15 18.16 -19.00 29.21
C GLU A 15 16.78 -19.65 29.13
N GLN A 16 15.70 -18.86 29.19
CA GLN A 16 14.34 -19.37 29.03
C GLN A 16 14.09 -19.94 27.63
N ALA A 17 14.63 -19.31 26.59
CA ALA A 17 14.57 -19.81 25.22
C ALA A 17 15.38 -21.11 25.04
N TYR A 18 16.56 -21.19 25.66
CA TYR A 18 17.39 -22.40 25.66
C TYR A 18 16.66 -23.58 26.29
N GLY A 19 15.94 -23.38 27.40
CA GLY A 19 15.13 -24.41 28.07
C GLY A 19 13.78 -24.72 27.42
N GLY A 20 13.35 -23.94 26.41
CA GLY A 20 12.08 -24.13 25.69
C GLY A 20 10.86 -23.43 26.30
N ASN A 21 11.02 -22.60 27.32
CA ASN A 21 9.93 -21.82 27.93
C ASN A 21 9.49 -20.62 27.06
N VAL A 22 10.42 -20.10 26.25
CA VAL A 22 10.18 -19.11 25.21
C VAL A 22 10.31 -19.80 23.85
N CYS A 23 9.26 -19.76 23.04
CA CYS A 23 9.23 -20.39 21.72
C CYS A 23 8.85 -19.39 20.62
N LEU A 24 9.01 -19.79 19.37
CA LEU A 24 8.51 -19.06 18.21
C LEU A 24 7.15 -19.64 17.79
N PRO A 25 6.22 -18.83 17.29
CA PRO A 25 5.12 -19.35 16.48
C PRO A 25 5.66 -19.99 15.19
N ASN A 26 5.06 -21.09 14.71
CA ASN A 26 5.50 -21.81 13.53
C ASN A 26 5.38 -21.04 12.19
N PHE A 27 4.66 -19.92 12.19
CA PHE A 27 4.58 -19.00 11.04
C PHE A 27 5.74 -18.00 11.00
N GLN A 28 6.60 -17.96 12.01
CA GLN A 28 7.78 -17.10 11.98
C GLN A 28 8.76 -17.56 10.89
N ARG A 29 9.52 -16.61 10.35
CA ARG A 29 10.47 -16.89 9.26
C ARG A 29 11.66 -17.68 9.74
N ASP A 30 12.38 -18.27 8.79
CA ASP A 30 13.69 -18.83 9.07
C ASP A 30 14.67 -17.76 9.61
N PHE A 31 15.64 -18.24 10.38
CA PHE A 31 16.73 -17.40 10.88
C PHE A 31 17.68 -17.01 9.72
N VAL A 32 17.92 -15.71 9.54
CA VAL A 32 18.63 -15.14 8.38
C VAL A 32 19.73 -14.14 8.75
N TRP A 33 20.20 -14.13 10.00
CA TRP A 33 21.35 -13.28 10.37
C TRP A 33 22.69 -13.97 10.04
N SER A 34 23.62 -13.16 9.53
CA SER A 34 25.00 -13.58 9.23
C SER A 34 25.87 -13.56 10.48
N ARG A 35 27.06 -14.16 10.39
CA ARG A 35 28.08 -14.11 11.45
C ARG A 35 28.37 -12.68 11.95
N ASP A 36 28.46 -11.71 11.03
CA ASP A 36 28.77 -10.32 11.36
C ASP A 36 27.62 -9.66 12.13
N ALA A 37 26.37 -9.91 11.73
CA ALA A 37 25.19 -9.39 12.44
C ALA A 37 25.06 -9.96 13.87
N VAL A 38 25.48 -11.21 14.08
CA VAL A 38 25.56 -11.81 15.42
C VAL A 38 26.64 -11.12 16.26
N ALA A 39 27.84 -10.91 15.69
CA ALA A 39 28.93 -10.21 16.37
C ALA A 39 28.54 -8.76 16.73
N ASP A 40 27.93 -8.02 15.80
CA ASP A 40 27.47 -6.64 16.00
C ASP A 40 26.46 -6.52 17.14
N LEU A 41 25.58 -7.50 17.31
CA LEU A 41 24.63 -7.52 18.42
C LEU A 41 25.35 -7.65 19.77
N ILE A 42 26.34 -8.54 19.86
CA ILE A 42 27.16 -8.71 21.07
C ILE A 42 27.97 -7.44 21.35
N ARG A 43 28.60 -6.84 20.32
CA ARG A 43 29.32 -5.56 20.43
C ARG A 43 28.40 -4.45 20.94
N SER A 44 27.20 -4.33 20.37
CA SER A 44 26.22 -3.32 20.79
C SER A 44 25.85 -3.47 22.27
N MET A 45 25.65 -4.71 22.73
CA MET A 45 25.38 -4.97 24.15
C MET A 45 26.58 -4.66 25.05
N LEU A 46 27.81 -5.03 24.64
CA LEU A 46 29.04 -4.71 25.37
C LEU A 46 29.26 -3.19 25.46
N ARG A 47 28.92 -2.44 24.41
CA ARG A 47 28.98 -0.97 24.34
C ARG A 47 27.82 -0.27 25.07
N GLY A 48 26.83 -1.01 25.56
CA GLY A 48 25.66 -0.42 26.22
C GLY A 48 24.64 0.23 25.26
N TYR A 49 24.72 -0.05 23.95
CA TYR A 49 23.84 0.53 22.95
C TYR A 49 22.48 -0.13 22.91
N PHE A 50 21.45 0.67 22.59
CA PHE A 50 20.08 0.16 22.45
C PHE A 50 19.98 -0.88 21.32
N VAL A 51 19.59 -2.11 21.65
CA VAL A 51 19.43 -3.23 20.70
C VAL A 51 17.98 -3.48 20.27
N GLY A 52 17.07 -2.55 20.56
CA GLY A 52 15.64 -2.68 20.26
C GLY A 52 14.83 -3.24 21.42
N SER A 53 13.55 -3.51 21.15
CA SER A 53 12.60 -4.11 22.08
C SER A 53 12.28 -5.57 21.70
N LEU A 54 11.62 -6.29 22.61
CA LEU A 54 11.05 -7.61 22.35
C LEU A 54 9.53 -7.56 22.54
N LEU A 55 8.79 -8.24 21.67
CA LEU A 55 7.35 -8.43 21.82
C LEU A 55 7.06 -9.91 22.04
N PHE A 56 6.37 -10.22 23.13
CA PHE A 56 5.90 -11.57 23.41
C PHE A 56 4.38 -11.64 23.47
N LEU A 57 3.85 -12.83 23.22
CA LEU A 57 2.49 -13.22 23.54
C LEU A 57 2.55 -14.25 24.68
N ARG A 58 1.92 -13.91 25.80
CA ARG A 58 1.70 -14.89 26.88
C ARG A 58 0.80 -16.01 26.36
N CYS A 59 1.07 -17.23 26.77
CA CYS A 59 0.25 -18.37 26.38
C CYS A 59 0.13 -19.38 27.52
N ASP A 60 -1.00 -20.08 27.54
CA ASP A 60 -1.10 -21.33 28.28
C ASP A 60 -0.24 -22.37 27.57
N ALA A 61 0.73 -22.95 28.27
CA ALA A 61 1.65 -23.94 27.74
C ALA A 61 0.96 -25.18 27.17
N GLN A 62 -0.24 -25.53 27.66
CA GLN A 62 -1.04 -26.63 27.13
C GLN A 62 -1.88 -26.25 25.91
N LYS A 63 -2.20 -24.95 25.77
CA LYS A 63 -3.07 -24.42 24.72
C LYS A 63 -2.56 -23.07 24.20
N PRO A 64 -1.36 -23.00 23.58
CA PRO A 64 -0.91 -21.74 23.01
C PRO A 64 -1.87 -21.31 21.88
N PRO A 65 -2.03 -20.04 21.52
CA PRO A 65 -2.94 -19.64 20.43
C PRO A 65 -2.43 -20.00 19.02
N PHE A 66 -1.12 -20.24 18.90
CA PHE A 66 -0.45 -20.63 17.66
C PHE A 66 0.39 -21.87 17.89
N SER A 67 0.66 -22.64 16.83
CA SER A 67 1.53 -23.81 16.95
C SER A 67 2.97 -23.36 17.28
N PRO A 68 3.56 -23.79 18.40
CA PRO A 68 4.90 -23.36 18.79
C PRO A 68 5.99 -24.19 18.12
N VAL A 69 7.17 -23.59 17.93
CA VAL A 69 8.42 -24.24 17.54
C VAL A 69 9.56 -23.69 18.40
N PHE A 70 10.54 -24.53 18.74
CA PHE A 70 11.69 -24.11 19.52
C PHE A 70 12.56 -23.11 18.74
N LEU A 71 13.24 -22.22 19.45
CA LEU A 71 14.28 -21.40 18.84
C LEU A 71 15.43 -22.30 18.37
N ARG A 72 16.04 -21.90 17.26
CA ARG A 72 17.18 -22.62 16.67
C ARG A 72 18.34 -22.65 17.67
N GLY A 73 18.81 -23.85 18.04
CA GLY A 73 19.88 -24.03 19.03
C GLY A 73 19.39 -24.22 20.48
N ALA A 74 18.08 -24.23 20.72
CA ALA A 74 17.54 -24.56 22.04
C ALA A 74 17.80 -26.03 22.42
N LYS A 75 17.85 -26.30 23.73
CA LYS A 75 17.99 -27.64 24.33
C LYS A 75 16.86 -27.86 25.35
N PRO A 76 15.61 -28.04 24.86
CA PRO A 76 14.44 -28.11 25.72
C PRO A 76 14.41 -29.39 26.56
N LEU A 77 13.72 -29.33 27.70
CA LEU A 77 13.49 -30.50 28.56
C LEU A 77 12.51 -31.50 27.95
N TYR A 78 11.55 -31.01 27.16
CA TYR A 78 10.49 -31.81 26.53
C TYR A 78 10.64 -31.82 25.01
N GLN A 79 10.24 -32.93 24.37
CA GLN A 79 10.25 -33.04 22.90
C GLN A 79 9.19 -32.15 22.24
N GLN A 80 8.05 -31.93 22.91
CA GLN A 80 6.98 -31.07 22.42
C GLN A 80 7.10 -29.68 23.08
N PRO A 81 7.02 -28.58 22.31
CA PRO A 81 7.13 -27.24 22.90
C PRO A 81 5.94 -26.90 23.80
N GLN A 82 6.23 -26.44 25.01
CA GLN A 82 5.27 -26.01 26.03
C GLN A 82 5.59 -24.58 26.49
N PRO A 83 5.42 -23.56 25.63
CA PRO A 83 5.87 -22.21 25.94
C PRO A 83 4.92 -21.48 26.91
N ASN A 84 5.51 -20.66 27.76
CA ASN A 84 4.78 -19.61 28.48
C ASN A 84 4.73 -18.29 27.68
N LEU A 85 5.68 -18.13 26.75
CA LEU A 85 5.82 -16.96 25.90
C LEU A 85 6.12 -17.36 24.45
N LEU A 86 5.39 -16.77 23.52
CA LEU A 86 5.67 -16.82 22.09
C LEU A 86 6.30 -15.51 21.62
N VAL A 87 7.42 -15.58 20.90
CA VAL A 87 8.09 -14.40 20.34
C VAL A 87 7.34 -13.90 19.12
N LEU A 88 6.80 -12.69 19.21
CA LEU A 88 6.17 -11.99 18.10
C LEU A 88 7.15 -11.04 17.40
N ASP A 89 8.04 -10.37 18.13
CA ASP A 89 9.12 -9.56 17.55
C ASP A 89 10.45 -9.78 18.28
N GLY A 90 11.55 -9.66 17.53
CA GLY A 90 12.91 -9.84 18.05
C GLY A 90 13.48 -11.26 17.93
N GLN A 91 12.83 -12.14 17.13
CA GLN A 91 13.29 -13.50 16.87
C GLN A 91 14.78 -13.57 16.49
N GLN A 92 15.22 -12.74 15.54
CA GLN A 92 16.58 -12.81 15.01
C GLN A 92 17.61 -12.45 16.09
N ARG A 93 17.32 -11.43 16.92
CA ARG A 93 18.18 -11.04 18.05
C ARG A 93 18.27 -12.16 19.09
N LEU A 94 17.13 -12.68 19.52
CA LEU A 94 17.08 -13.72 20.56
C LEU A 94 17.75 -15.02 20.10
N THR A 95 17.54 -15.42 18.84
CA THR A 95 18.18 -16.60 18.25
C THR A 95 19.69 -16.40 18.08
N SER A 96 20.15 -15.18 17.74
CA SER A 96 21.57 -14.86 17.60
C SER A 96 22.30 -14.96 18.94
N LEU A 97 21.71 -14.39 20.01
CA LEU A 97 22.27 -14.50 21.36
C LEU A 97 22.23 -15.94 21.87
N LEU A 98 21.13 -16.65 21.65
CA LEU A 98 21.04 -18.07 21.97
C LEU A 98 22.17 -18.86 21.30
N TYR A 99 22.40 -18.65 20.01
CA TYR A 99 23.47 -19.29 19.26
C TYR A 99 24.85 -18.98 19.84
N ALA A 100 25.20 -17.70 19.99
CA ALA A 100 26.53 -17.28 20.42
C ALA A 100 26.84 -17.67 21.87
N LEU A 101 25.86 -17.62 22.76
CA LEU A 101 26.03 -17.89 24.19
C LEU A 101 25.95 -19.38 24.55
N THR A 102 25.41 -20.24 23.68
CA THR A 102 25.28 -21.68 23.95
C THR A 102 26.12 -22.57 23.02
N ALA A 103 26.64 -22.01 21.92
CA ALA A 103 27.46 -22.72 20.94
C ALA A 103 26.88 -24.09 20.53
N PRO A 104 25.63 -24.15 20.00
CA PRO A 104 24.96 -25.39 19.69
C PRO A 104 25.76 -26.21 18.65
N PRO A 105 26.02 -27.51 18.90
CA PRO A 105 26.90 -28.31 18.08
C PRO A 105 26.32 -28.53 16.68
N LYS A 106 27.18 -28.47 15.65
CA LYS A 106 26.85 -28.77 14.23
C LYS A 106 25.78 -27.83 13.64
N LEU A 107 25.58 -26.65 14.21
CA LEU A 107 24.62 -25.67 13.72
C LEU A 107 25.32 -24.53 12.99
N GLY A 108 25.06 -24.34 11.70
CA GLY A 108 25.57 -23.20 10.92
C GLY A 108 24.76 -21.91 11.06
N LEU A 109 25.22 -20.82 10.43
CA LEU A 109 24.53 -19.53 10.27
C LEU A 109 24.11 -19.32 8.80
N LYS A 110 23.48 -18.17 8.47
CA LYS A 110 23.02 -17.91 7.09
C LYS A 110 24.13 -18.00 6.04
N ASP A 111 25.29 -17.47 6.38
CA ASP A 111 26.46 -17.32 5.51
C ASP A 111 27.56 -18.36 5.79
N SER A 112 27.31 -19.32 6.69
CA SER A 112 28.25 -20.39 7.02
C SER A 112 27.53 -21.69 7.35
N LYS A 113 27.87 -22.77 6.64
CA LYS A 113 27.38 -24.12 6.98
C LYS A 113 28.06 -24.71 8.22
N GLN A 114 29.32 -24.34 8.46
CA GLN A 114 30.06 -24.72 9.67
C GLN A 114 29.55 -23.95 10.89
N GLN A 115 29.63 -24.60 12.05
CA GLN A 115 29.43 -23.97 13.35
C GLN A 115 30.50 -22.90 13.56
N ARG A 116 30.08 -21.71 14.00
CA ARG A 116 30.95 -20.61 14.38
C ARG A 116 30.93 -20.41 15.88
N LEU A 117 32.11 -20.25 16.49
CA LEU A 117 32.26 -19.93 17.90
C LEU A 117 32.64 -18.45 18.02
N PHE A 118 31.95 -17.74 18.91
CA PHE A 118 32.17 -16.32 19.14
C PHE A 118 33.05 -16.10 20.37
N PHE A 119 33.92 -15.11 20.28
CA PHE A 119 34.89 -14.75 21.31
C PHE A 119 34.88 -13.25 21.53
N VAL A 120 35.30 -12.86 22.73
CA VAL A 120 35.45 -11.47 23.15
C VAL A 120 36.91 -11.19 23.49
N ASN A 121 37.49 -10.19 22.83
CA ASN A 121 38.83 -9.70 23.14
C ASN A 121 38.76 -8.73 24.33
N LEU A 122 39.27 -9.17 25.48
CA LEU A 122 39.18 -8.41 26.72
C LEU A 122 40.17 -7.22 26.77
N ASP A 123 41.25 -7.27 26.00
CA ASP A 123 42.20 -6.15 25.88
C ASP A 123 41.59 -4.99 25.08
N LEU A 124 40.91 -5.31 23.96
CA LEU A 124 40.20 -4.30 23.17
C LEU A 124 39.03 -3.69 23.94
N LEU A 125 38.32 -4.46 24.77
CA LEU A 125 37.28 -3.91 25.65
C LEU A 125 37.78 -2.77 26.54
N ARG A 126 39.02 -2.88 27.03
CA ARG A 126 39.66 -1.88 27.88
C ARG A 126 40.24 -0.72 27.07
N THR A 127 40.91 -1.02 25.96
CA THR A 127 41.74 -0.05 25.25
C THR A 127 41.00 0.71 24.15
N ASN A 128 40.04 0.08 23.47
CA ASN A 128 39.27 0.68 22.40
C ASN A 128 37.90 -0.02 22.23
N ILE A 129 36.91 0.39 23.03
CA ILE A 129 35.57 -0.24 23.05
C ILE A 129 34.78 -0.06 21.72
N ASP A 130 35.21 0.84 20.85
CA ASP A 130 34.61 1.06 19.54
C ASP A 130 35.24 0.19 18.43
N ASP A 131 36.28 -0.58 18.74
CA ASP A 131 36.89 -1.52 17.80
C ASP A 131 35.95 -2.69 17.51
N ASP A 132 35.76 -3.03 16.24
CA ASP A 132 34.92 -4.17 15.87
C ASP A 132 35.61 -5.51 16.17
N GLY A 133 36.94 -5.54 16.33
CA GLY A 133 37.71 -6.69 16.78
C GLY A 133 37.40 -7.17 18.20
N ILE A 134 36.64 -6.40 18.99
CA ILE A 134 36.21 -6.80 20.34
C ILE A 134 35.42 -8.10 20.31
N VAL A 135 34.60 -8.30 19.29
CA VAL A 135 33.88 -9.56 19.08
C VAL A 135 34.30 -10.10 17.74
N PHE A 136 34.78 -11.33 17.74
CA PHE A 136 35.12 -12.04 16.51
C PHE A 136 34.67 -13.49 16.60
N GLU A 137 34.69 -14.17 15.46
CA GLU A 137 34.29 -15.56 15.36
C GLU A 137 35.39 -16.41 14.70
N ARG A 138 35.36 -17.70 15.02
CA ARG A 138 36.16 -18.74 14.38
C ARG A 138 35.30 -19.95 14.01
N PRO A 139 35.58 -20.64 12.89
CA PRO A 139 35.03 -21.96 12.64
C PRO A 139 35.38 -22.93 13.78
N ALA A 140 34.46 -23.82 14.15
CA ALA A 140 34.68 -24.78 15.23
C ALA A 140 35.85 -25.75 14.99
N ASP A 141 36.29 -25.92 13.74
CA ASP A 141 37.43 -26.71 13.30
C ASP A 141 38.74 -25.91 13.15
N GLU A 142 38.68 -24.59 13.25
CA GLU A 142 39.82 -23.67 13.03
C GLU A 142 39.93 -22.66 14.18
N LEU A 143 40.02 -23.15 15.41
CA LEU A 143 40.03 -22.31 16.62
C LEU A 143 41.41 -21.74 16.98
N GLU A 144 42.47 -22.15 16.28
CA GLU A 144 43.84 -21.64 16.53
C GLU A 144 44.29 -21.80 18.00
N GLY A 145 43.81 -22.86 18.68
CA GLY A 145 44.09 -23.16 20.08
C GLY A 145 43.15 -22.48 21.09
N LEU A 146 42.19 -21.67 20.65
CA LEU A 146 41.20 -21.00 21.52
C LEU A 146 40.22 -21.97 22.20
N ASP A 147 40.31 -23.27 21.94
CA ASP A 147 39.67 -24.33 22.71
C ASP A 147 40.40 -24.66 24.02
N SER A 148 41.68 -24.29 24.14
CA SER A 148 42.49 -24.43 25.37
C SER A 148 42.37 -23.19 26.27
N PRO A 149 42.08 -23.37 27.57
CA PRO A 149 42.09 -22.28 28.54
C PRO A 149 43.42 -21.52 28.59
N GLU A 150 44.56 -22.20 28.47
CA GLU A 150 45.88 -21.59 28.52
C GLU A 150 46.10 -20.57 27.38
N VAL A 151 45.61 -20.87 26.17
CA VAL A 151 45.67 -19.93 25.03
C VAL A 151 44.72 -18.76 25.25
N GLN A 152 43.50 -19.02 25.74
CA GLN A 152 42.53 -17.99 26.10
C GLN A 152 43.10 -17.02 27.15
N TYR A 153 43.77 -17.55 28.18
CA TYR A 153 44.42 -16.76 29.22
C TYR A 153 45.56 -15.92 28.67
N LYS A 154 46.46 -16.55 27.91
CA LYS A 154 47.62 -15.85 27.32
C LYS A 154 47.22 -14.72 26.38
N GLN A 155 46.11 -14.86 25.66
CA GLN A 155 45.63 -13.87 24.68
C GLN A 155 44.52 -12.96 25.23
N HIS A 156 44.10 -13.13 26.49
CA HIS A 156 42.95 -12.46 27.10
C HIS A 156 41.66 -12.55 26.25
N ILE A 157 41.41 -13.73 25.67
CA ILE A 157 40.23 -14.00 24.83
C ILE A 157 39.21 -14.81 25.61
N LEU A 158 38.02 -14.24 25.81
CA LEU A 158 36.90 -14.87 26.52
C LEU A 158 35.93 -15.52 25.52
N PRO A 159 35.64 -16.83 25.63
CA PRO A 159 34.57 -17.44 24.83
C PRO A 159 33.21 -16.82 25.17
N ALA A 160 32.40 -16.47 24.16
CA ALA A 160 31.08 -15.86 24.37
C ALA A 160 30.13 -16.75 25.19
N THR A 161 30.35 -18.07 25.20
CA THR A 161 29.61 -19.01 26.06
C THR A 161 29.74 -18.72 27.56
N LYS A 162 30.81 -18.02 27.98
CA LYS A 162 31.00 -17.60 29.38
C LYS A 162 30.15 -16.39 29.76
N LEU A 163 29.50 -15.75 28.78
CA LEU A 163 28.57 -14.62 28.97
C LEU A 163 27.11 -15.08 29.17
N LEU A 164 26.86 -16.39 29.26
CA LEU A 164 25.51 -16.90 29.55
C LEU A 164 25.15 -16.75 31.04
N ALA A 165 26.13 -16.87 31.93
CA ALA A 165 25.92 -16.78 33.38
C ALA A 165 27.14 -16.18 34.09
N LEU A 166 26.90 -15.42 35.15
CA LEU A 166 27.96 -14.78 35.93
C LEU A 166 28.92 -15.81 36.54
N SER A 167 28.41 -16.97 36.95
CA SER A 167 29.21 -18.10 37.46
C SER A 167 30.15 -18.68 36.40
N ALA A 168 29.74 -18.71 35.13
CA ALA A 168 30.58 -19.21 34.04
C ALA A 168 31.74 -18.25 33.75
N PHE A 169 31.48 -16.93 33.78
CA PHE A 169 32.52 -15.91 33.66
C PHE A 169 33.49 -15.96 34.85
N TYR A 170 32.98 -15.99 36.09
CA TYR A 170 33.83 -16.09 37.28
C TYR A 170 34.66 -17.37 37.29
N GLY A 171 34.09 -18.52 36.92
CA GLY A 171 34.86 -19.75 36.79
C GLY A 171 36.00 -19.66 35.76
N TRP A 172 35.80 -18.95 34.64
CA TRP A 172 36.88 -18.71 33.68
C TRP A 172 37.95 -17.76 34.25
N ARG A 173 37.51 -16.69 34.91
CA ARG A 173 38.38 -15.67 35.52
C ARG A 173 39.21 -16.24 36.68
N ASP A 174 38.61 -17.06 37.53
CA ASP A 174 39.32 -17.68 38.64
C ASP A 174 40.39 -18.65 38.12
N GLY A 175 40.14 -19.34 37.00
CA GLY A 175 41.18 -20.12 36.30
C GLY A 175 42.32 -19.27 35.71
N LEU A 176 42.04 -18.05 35.24
CA LEU A 176 43.09 -17.09 34.86
C LEU A 176 43.91 -16.65 36.07
N GLU A 177 43.27 -16.39 37.21
CA GLU A 177 43.94 -16.05 38.47
C GLU A 177 44.90 -17.17 38.90
N ASP A 178 44.46 -18.43 38.83
CA ASP A 178 45.29 -19.60 39.12
C ASP A 178 46.46 -19.74 38.13
N TRP A 179 46.22 -19.46 36.84
CA TRP A 179 47.26 -19.51 35.80
C TRP A 179 48.34 -18.44 36.00
N LEU A 180 47.95 -17.24 36.43
CA LEU A 180 48.86 -16.13 36.74
C LEU A 180 49.58 -16.29 38.08
N ALA A 181 49.23 -17.26 38.92
CA ALA A 181 49.76 -17.39 40.28
C ALA A 181 51.30 -17.50 40.34
N ASN A 182 51.93 -18.02 39.28
CA ASN A 182 53.39 -18.13 39.18
C ASN A 182 54.06 -16.97 38.40
N ASP A 183 53.27 -16.02 37.89
CA ASP A 183 53.73 -14.78 37.24
C ASP A 183 53.37 -13.59 38.13
N ALA A 184 54.25 -13.26 39.07
CA ALA A 184 54.02 -12.20 40.05
C ALA A 184 53.74 -10.83 39.41
N VAL A 185 54.33 -10.54 38.25
CA VAL A 185 54.13 -9.26 37.54
C VAL A 185 52.79 -9.28 36.82
N GLY A 186 52.49 -10.32 36.04
CA GLY A 186 51.22 -10.46 35.35
C GLY A 186 50.03 -10.50 36.31
N TYR A 187 50.17 -11.18 37.44
CA TYR A 187 49.15 -11.22 38.49
C TYR A 187 48.87 -9.84 39.10
N ALA A 188 49.91 -9.06 39.40
CA ALA A 188 49.76 -7.70 39.93
C ALA A 188 49.04 -6.80 38.91
N THR A 189 49.47 -6.80 37.65
CA THR A 189 48.83 -6.01 36.58
C THR A 189 47.37 -6.41 36.39
N TYR A 190 47.06 -7.71 36.34
CA TYR A 190 45.69 -8.19 36.26
C TYR A 190 44.84 -7.70 37.45
N ARG A 191 45.35 -7.82 38.68
CA ARG A 191 44.59 -7.48 39.90
C ARG A 191 44.33 -5.99 40.02
N GLU A 192 45.27 -5.15 39.61
CA GLU A 192 45.22 -3.70 39.77
C GLU A 192 44.55 -2.99 38.58
N GLU A 193 44.79 -3.46 37.35
CA GLU A 193 44.37 -2.76 36.13
C GLU A 193 43.21 -3.46 35.40
N TRP A 194 43.25 -4.78 35.22
CA TRP A 194 42.32 -5.46 34.29
C TRP A 194 41.04 -5.95 34.96
N ARG A 195 41.16 -6.57 36.13
CA ARG A 195 40.07 -7.28 36.82
C ARG A 195 38.84 -6.42 37.08
N GLY A 196 39.05 -5.17 37.50
CA GLY A 196 37.97 -4.24 37.82
C GLY A 196 37.11 -3.91 36.60
N GLU A 197 37.75 -3.55 35.50
CA GLU A 197 37.09 -3.16 34.26
C GLU A 197 36.40 -4.35 33.59
N TRP A 198 37.06 -5.50 33.48
CA TRP A 198 36.46 -6.71 32.92
C TRP A 198 35.22 -7.14 33.72
N ASN A 199 35.28 -7.14 35.05
CA ASN A 199 34.11 -7.43 35.88
C ASN A 199 32.98 -6.43 35.63
N SER A 200 33.29 -5.13 35.51
CA SER A 200 32.29 -4.10 35.26
C SER A 200 31.58 -4.30 33.93
N VAL A 201 32.33 -4.46 32.83
CA VAL A 201 31.78 -4.63 31.48
C VAL A 201 30.95 -5.91 31.36
N ILE A 202 31.46 -7.04 31.87
CA ILE A 202 30.73 -8.32 31.78
C ILE A 202 29.49 -8.30 32.68
N ASN A 203 29.56 -7.68 33.86
CA ASN A 203 28.38 -7.48 34.69
C ASN A 203 27.34 -6.58 34.01
N ASN A 204 27.76 -5.54 33.29
CA ASN A 204 26.85 -4.70 32.51
C ASN A 204 26.19 -5.48 31.36
N PHE A 205 26.95 -6.32 30.65
CA PHE A 205 26.41 -7.20 29.60
C PHE A 205 25.36 -8.18 30.15
N LEU A 206 25.65 -8.85 31.27
CA LEU A 206 24.74 -9.82 31.90
C LEU A 206 23.48 -9.15 32.48
N ASN A 207 23.60 -7.91 32.93
CA ASN A 207 22.48 -7.11 33.42
C ASN A 207 21.85 -6.24 32.33
N PHE A 208 22.20 -6.43 31.06
CA PHE A 208 21.67 -5.63 29.96
C PHE A 208 20.16 -5.83 29.83
N GLU A 209 19.41 -4.75 30.05
CA GLU A 209 17.95 -4.76 29.99
C GLU A 209 17.44 -4.26 28.64
N VAL A 210 16.45 -4.98 28.10
CA VAL A 210 15.70 -4.54 26.92
C VAL A 210 14.26 -4.21 27.28
N PRO A 211 13.64 -3.22 26.61
CA PRO A 211 12.20 -3.02 26.71
C PRO A 211 11.47 -4.27 26.20
N VAL A 212 10.56 -4.79 27.02
CA VAL A 212 9.70 -5.92 26.69
C VAL A 212 8.26 -5.48 26.72
N VAL A 213 7.52 -5.84 25.68
CA VAL A 213 6.07 -5.69 25.63
C VAL A 213 5.48 -7.09 25.66
N GLU A 214 4.61 -7.37 26.63
CA GLU A 214 3.89 -8.64 26.70
C GLU A 214 2.42 -8.43 26.38
N LEU A 215 1.95 -9.12 25.34
CA LEU A 215 0.53 -9.26 25.08
C LEU A 215 -0.03 -10.33 26.03
N PRO A 216 -1.17 -10.06 26.68
CA PRO A 216 -1.84 -11.04 27.54
C PRO A 216 -2.26 -12.28 26.75
N SER A 217 -2.45 -13.38 27.48
CA SER A 217 -2.89 -14.64 26.87
C SER A 217 -4.22 -14.45 26.18
N VAL A 218 -4.28 -14.90 24.93
CA VAL A 218 -5.48 -14.96 24.11
C VAL A 218 -5.78 -16.45 23.94
N SER A 219 -6.96 -16.88 24.36
CA SER A 219 -7.44 -18.21 24.00
C SER A 219 -7.75 -18.27 22.50
N ASP A 220 -7.53 -19.42 21.89
CA ASP A 220 -7.74 -19.63 20.46
C ASP A 220 -9.20 -19.42 20.00
N ASP A 221 -10.13 -19.51 20.94
CA ASP A 221 -11.57 -19.26 20.77
C ASP A 221 -12.00 -17.80 20.97
N HIS A 222 -11.08 -16.86 21.26
CA HIS A 222 -11.40 -15.44 21.51
C HIS A 222 -11.13 -14.55 20.28
N PRO A 223 -12.11 -14.32 19.39
CA PRO A 223 -11.87 -13.79 18.04
C PRO A 223 -11.31 -12.37 18.04
N VAL A 224 -11.80 -11.52 18.95
CA VAL A 224 -11.35 -10.12 19.12
C VAL A 224 -9.90 -10.05 19.59
N GLY A 225 -9.49 -11.02 20.42
CA GLY A 225 -8.12 -11.09 20.94
C GLY A 225 -7.14 -11.49 19.85
N MET A 226 -7.51 -12.50 19.06
CA MET A 226 -6.70 -12.98 17.93
C MET A 226 -6.57 -11.92 16.84
N GLY A 227 -7.67 -11.24 16.50
CA GLY A 227 -7.65 -10.12 15.56
C GLY A 227 -6.71 -9.00 16.01
N ARG A 228 -6.68 -8.69 17.31
CA ARG A 228 -5.77 -7.68 17.87
C ARG A 228 -4.31 -8.10 17.82
N VAL A 229 -3.99 -9.36 18.15
CA VAL A 229 -2.63 -9.90 18.05
C VAL A 229 -2.13 -9.82 16.60
N CYS A 230 -2.98 -10.20 15.63
CA CYS A 230 -2.64 -10.12 14.21
C CYS A 230 -2.41 -8.68 13.75
N ALA A 231 -3.27 -7.75 14.15
CA ALA A 231 -3.13 -6.33 13.80
C ALA A 231 -1.84 -5.71 14.40
N ILE A 232 -1.50 -6.06 15.63
CA ILE A 232 -0.23 -5.63 16.27
C ILE A 232 0.96 -6.20 15.49
N PHE A 233 0.88 -7.48 15.14
CA PHE A 233 1.91 -8.17 14.39
C PHE A 233 2.13 -7.58 12.99
N GLU A 234 1.07 -7.37 12.20
CA GLU A 234 1.15 -6.73 10.88
C GLU A 234 1.76 -5.33 10.96
N LYS A 235 1.39 -4.56 11.97
CA LYS A 235 1.90 -3.19 12.13
C LYS A 235 3.38 -3.17 12.50
N LEU A 236 3.85 -4.11 13.33
CA LEU A 236 5.26 -4.21 13.71
C LEU A 236 6.13 -4.83 12.61
N ASN A 237 5.58 -5.75 11.80
CA ASN A 237 6.28 -6.35 10.67
C ASN A 237 6.41 -5.42 9.45
N SER A 238 5.97 -4.16 9.55
CA SER A 238 6.04 -3.18 8.45
C SER A 238 7.47 -2.79 8.06
N THR A 239 8.47 -3.07 8.89
CA THR A 239 9.90 -2.72 8.66
C THR A 239 10.78 -3.91 8.27
N GLY A 240 10.19 -5.03 7.82
CA GLY A 240 10.91 -6.20 7.31
C GLY A 240 10.19 -6.86 6.12
N VAL A 241 10.50 -8.13 5.83
CA VAL A 241 9.60 -8.93 4.97
C VAL A 241 8.21 -8.90 5.65
N GLU A 242 7.10 -8.84 4.90
CA GLU A 242 5.74 -8.71 5.45
C GLU A 242 5.18 -10.09 5.82
N LEU A 243 4.69 -10.29 7.05
CA LEU A 243 3.93 -11.50 7.41
C LEU A 243 2.46 -11.16 7.32
N SER A 244 1.72 -11.96 6.56
CA SER A 244 0.35 -11.67 6.17
C SER A 244 -0.67 -12.40 7.05
N VAL A 245 -1.94 -11.96 7.02
CA VAL A 245 -3.06 -12.72 7.62
C VAL A 245 -3.10 -14.18 7.15
N TYR A 246 -2.67 -14.44 5.91
CA TYR A 246 -2.60 -15.80 5.37
C TYR A 246 -1.64 -16.69 6.17
N ASP A 247 -0.48 -16.17 6.55
CA ASP A 247 0.52 -16.90 7.35
C ASP A 247 0.01 -17.19 8.76
N LEU A 248 -0.65 -16.19 9.38
CA LEU A 248 -1.25 -16.31 10.71
C LEU A 248 -2.40 -17.32 10.73
N LEU A 249 -3.28 -17.27 9.72
CA LEU A 249 -4.38 -18.20 9.59
C LEU A 249 -3.88 -19.63 9.32
N THR A 250 -2.80 -19.79 8.56
CA THR A 250 -2.18 -21.10 8.29
C THR A 250 -1.80 -21.80 9.60
N ALA A 251 -1.16 -21.08 10.51
CA ALA A 251 -0.75 -21.64 11.80
C ALA A 251 -1.92 -22.05 12.70
N ARG A 252 -3.03 -21.32 12.61
CA ARG A 252 -4.24 -21.64 13.37
C ARG A 252 -4.96 -22.86 12.81
N LEU A 253 -5.18 -22.88 11.49
CA LEU A 253 -5.90 -23.95 10.79
C LEU A 253 -5.16 -25.29 10.84
N TYR A 254 -3.84 -25.28 10.98
CA TYR A 254 -3.04 -26.50 11.13
C TYR A 254 -3.52 -27.39 12.28
N ARG A 255 -4.00 -26.80 13.38
CA ARG A 255 -4.56 -27.56 14.52
C ARG A 255 -5.87 -28.26 14.22
N SER A 256 -6.66 -27.67 13.34
CA SER A 256 -7.92 -28.23 12.87
C SER A 256 -7.71 -29.21 11.70
N GLY A 257 -6.46 -29.60 11.42
CA GLY A 257 -6.12 -30.53 10.33
C GLY A 257 -6.10 -29.89 8.93
N THR A 258 -6.21 -28.56 8.82
CA THR A 258 -6.22 -27.86 7.52
C THR A 258 -4.87 -27.20 7.27
N ASN A 259 -4.15 -27.66 6.23
CA ASN A 259 -2.87 -27.11 5.81
C ASN A 259 -3.02 -26.18 4.59
N LEU A 260 -2.95 -24.86 4.82
CA LEU A 260 -3.09 -23.89 3.72
C LEU A 260 -1.96 -24.00 2.67
N HIS A 261 -0.74 -24.42 3.05
CA HIS A 261 0.33 -24.61 2.08
C HIS A 261 0.03 -25.74 1.10
N GLU A 262 -0.57 -26.83 1.57
CA GLU A 262 -1.01 -27.93 0.72
C GLU A 262 -2.18 -27.50 -0.18
N LEU A 263 -3.15 -26.78 0.37
CA LEU A 263 -4.26 -26.20 -0.42
C LEU A 263 -3.74 -25.25 -1.50
N TRP A 264 -2.78 -24.40 -1.19
CA TRP A 264 -2.15 -23.50 -2.17
C TRP A 264 -1.40 -24.27 -3.26
N LYS A 265 -0.67 -25.31 -2.89
CA LYS A 265 0.04 -26.17 -3.85
C LYS A 265 -0.95 -26.88 -4.78
N ASP A 266 -2.04 -27.41 -4.25
CA ASP A 266 -3.13 -28.00 -5.03
C ASP A 266 -3.78 -26.97 -5.97
N THR A 267 -4.09 -25.77 -5.46
CA THR A 267 -4.60 -24.64 -6.24
C THR A 267 -3.68 -24.32 -7.43
N CYS A 268 -2.37 -24.18 -7.21
CA CYS A 268 -1.42 -23.88 -8.29
C CYS A 268 -1.28 -25.03 -9.31
N SER A 269 -1.57 -26.27 -8.91
CA SER A 269 -1.56 -27.42 -9.82
C SER A 269 -2.80 -27.48 -10.71
N LYS A 270 -3.95 -27.01 -10.21
CA LYS A 270 -5.26 -27.07 -10.89
C LYS A 270 -5.59 -25.82 -11.70
N HIS A 271 -5.10 -24.65 -11.28
CA HIS A 271 -5.48 -23.35 -11.82
C HIS A 271 -4.29 -22.64 -12.46
N LYS A 272 -4.30 -22.58 -13.79
CA LYS A 272 -3.17 -22.13 -14.60
C LYS A 272 -2.91 -20.64 -14.41
N LEU A 273 -3.95 -19.79 -14.45
CA LEU A 273 -3.79 -18.34 -14.33
C LEU A 273 -3.34 -17.97 -12.92
N ILE A 274 -3.92 -18.56 -11.87
CA ILE A 274 -3.44 -18.36 -10.50
C ILE A 274 -1.95 -18.70 -10.38
N SER A 275 -1.53 -19.87 -10.87
CA SER A 275 -0.13 -20.31 -10.83
C SER A 275 0.81 -19.33 -11.55
N GLN A 276 0.43 -18.89 -12.76
CA GLN A 276 1.20 -17.94 -13.56
C GLN A 276 1.32 -16.56 -12.90
N TRP A 277 0.19 -15.99 -12.44
CA TRP A 277 0.15 -14.63 -11.90
C TRP A 277 0.76 -14.52 -10.50
N SER A 278 0.68 -15.59 -9.71
CA SER A 278 1.31 -15.68 -8.39
C SER A 278 2.76 -16.18 -8.44
N LYS A 279 3.26 -16.60 -9.62
CA LYS A 279 4.56 -17.28 -9.77
C LYS A 279 4.70 -18.47 -8.81
N GLY A 280 3.60 -19.17 -8.56
CA GLY A 280 3.50 -20.32 -7.65
C GLY A 280 3.57 -19.98 -6.14
N LYS A 281 3.59 -18.71 -5.74
CA LYS A 281 3.75 -18.28 -4.34
C LYS A 281 2.56 -17.47 -3.83
N ALA A 282 1.99 -17.86 -2.69
CA ALA A 282 0.82 -17.21 -2.09
C ALA A 282 1.04 -15.72 -1.79
N ASP A 283 2.25 -15.33 -1.39
CA ASP A 283 2.56 -13.94 -1.01
C ASP A 283 2.76 -13.01 -2.20
N THR A 284 3.02 -13.55 -3.40
CA THR A 284 3.22 -12.73 -4.59
C THR A 284 1.92 -11.98 -4.89
N ASN A 285 1.97 -10.65 -4.85
CA ASN A 285 0.80 -9.77 -4.94
C ASN A 285 -0.32 -10.14 -3.93
N LYS A 286 0.04 -10.78 -2.82
CA LYS A 286 -0.87 -11.22 -1.74
C LYS A 286 -2.00 -12.16 -2.22
N PHE A 287 -1.76 -13.00 -3.22
CA PHE A 287 -2.77 -13.91 -3.78
C PHE A 287 -3.43 -14.82 -2.74
N GLY A 288 -2.67 -15.35 -1.77
CA GLY A 288 -3.22 -16.15 -0.67
C GLY A 288 -4.29 -15.37 0.11
N VAL A 289 -4.00 -14.11 0.45
CA VAL A 289 -4.96 -13.21 1.11
C VAL A 289 -6.14 -12.87 0.20
N LEU A 290 -5.93 -12.66 -1.11
CA LEU A 290 -7.03 -12.36 -2.04
C LEU A 290 -8.00 -13.53 -2.20
N ILE A 291 -7.51 -14.77 -2.21
CA ILE A 291 -8.36 -15.97 -2.18
C ILE A 291 -9.11 -16.08 -0.84
N LEU A 292 -8.45 -15.81 0.30
CA LEU A 292 -9.13 -15.75 1.60
C LEU A 292 -10.24 -14.71 1.65
N ARG A 293 -10.04 -13.53 1.04
CA ARG A 293 -11.09 -12.51 0.92
C ARG A 293 -12.26 -13.00 0.08
N THR A 294 -11.98 -13.70 -1.02
CA THR A 294 -13.01 -14.32 -1.87
C THR A 294 -13.82 -15.34 -1.05
N LEU A 295 -13.12 -16.23 -0.33
CA LEU A 295 -13.72 -17.22 0.57
C LEU A 295 -14.61 -16.56 1.64
N ALA A 296 -14.11 -15.52 2.29
CA ALA A 296 -14.87 -14.78 3.31
C ALA A 296 -16.17 -14.18 2.75
N LEU A 297 -16.12 -13.58 1.55
CA LEU A 297 -17.33 -13.07 0.87
C LEU A 297 -18.32 -14.19 0.57
N LEU A 298 -17.85 -15.34 0.06
CA LEU A 298 -18.69 -16.51 -0.21
C LEU A 298 -19.34 -17.09 1.07
N ARG A 299 -18.71 -16.91 2.23
CA ARG A 299 -19.29 -17.22 3.55
C ARG A 299 -20.15 -16.09 4.14
N GLY A 300 -20.35 -15.00 3.41
CA GLY A 300 -21.10 -13.83 3.88
C GLY A 300 -20.40 -13.05 5.00
N LYS A 301 -19.08 -13.21 5.16
CA LYS A 301 -18.26 -12.55 6.18
C LYS A 301 -17.59 -11.29 5.64
N GLU A 302 -17.09 -10.48 6.56
CA GLU A 302 -16.24 -9.33 6.28
C GLU A 302 -14.85 -9.76 5.79
N VAL A 303 -14.19 -8.91 5.00
CA VAL A 303 -12.88 -9.20 4.39
C VAL A 303 -11.70 -8.54 5.12
N LYS A 304 -11.95 -8.02 6.33
CA LYS A 304 -10.95 -7.36 7.18
C LYS A 304 -10.01 -8.41 7.79
N PRO A 305 -8.72 -8.09 8.02
CA PRO A 305 -7.76 -9.01 8.65
C PRO A 305 -8.28 -9.71 9.92
N ALA A 306 -8.92 -8.94 10.82
CA ALA A 306 -9.48 -9.45 12.07
C ALA A 306 -10.62 -10.47 11.88
N GLU A 307 -11.27 -10.48 10.72
CA GLU A 307 -12.36 -11.41 10.39
C GLU A 307 -11.81 -12.62 9.63
N LEU A 308 -10.85 -12.38 8.73
CA LEU A 308 -10.15 -13.42 7.98
C LEU A 308 -9.39 -14.37 8.90
N ILE A 309 -8.70 -13.85 9.93
CA ILE A 309 -8.03 -14.73 10.91
C ILE A 309 -9.03 -15.62 11.63
N ASN A 310 -10.30 -15.19 11.74
CA ASN A 310 -11.34 -15.87 12.48
C ASN A 310 -12.24 -16.79 11.65
N LEU A 311 -11.90 -17.04 10.38
CA LEU A 311 -12.63 -17.97 9.52
C LEU A 311 -12.70 -19.37 10.14
N ASP A 312 -13.94 -19.88 10.24
CA ASP A 312 -14.25 -21.21 10.81
C ASP A 312 -13.50 -22.33 10.06
N PRO A 313 -12.82 -23.27 10.75
CA PRO A 313 -12.15 -24.39 10.09
C PRO A 313 -13.10 -25.40 9.42
N ASN A 314 -14.38 -25.46 9.79
CA ASN A 314 -15.35 -26.37 9.19
C ASN A 314 -15.51 -26.08 7.70
N ASP A 315 -15.51 -27.14 6.88
CA ASP A 315 -15.62 -27.12 5.42
C ASP A 315 -14.60 -26.21 4.69
N PHE A 316 -13.54 -25.78 5.38
CA PHE A 316 -12.62 -24.76 4.89
C PHE A 316 -11.96 -25.16 3.57
N ALA A 317 -11.54 -26.42 3.43
CA ALA A 317 -10.90 -26.90 2.20
C ALA A 317 -11.85 -26.84 0.99
N GLN A 318 -13.14 -27.13 1.17
CA GLN A 318 -14.13 -27.07 0.10
C GLN A 318 -14.41 -25.63 -0.30
N ASP A 319 -14.58 -24.74 0.68
CA ASP A 319 -14.78 -23.31 0.45
C ASP A 319 -13.55 -22.66 -0.20
N TRP A 320 -12.35 -23.07 0.19
CA TRP A 320 -11.11 -22.66 -0.45
C TRP A 320 -11.07 -23.05 -1.93
N GLN A 321 -11.41 -24.30 -2.26
CA GLN A 321 -11.46 -24.77 -3.65
C GLN A 321 -12.49 -23.99 -4.47
N ARG A 322 -13.67 -23.72 -3.89
CA ARG A 322 -14.72 -22.89 -4.52
C ARG A 322 -14.22 -21.47 -4.76
N ALA A 323 -13.59 -20.85 -3.77
CA ALA A 323 -13.02 -19.51 -3.88
C ALA A 323 -11.89 -19.45 -4.93
N ALA A 324 -10.98 -20.41 -4.94
CA ALA A 324 -9.90 -20.51 -5.91
C ALA A 324 -10.42 -20.69 -7.34
N THR A 325 -11.45 -21.53 -7.54
CA THR A 325 -12.10 -21.69 -8.85
C THR A 325 -12.77 -20.39 -9.32
N GLY A 326 -13.50 -19.71 -8.42
CA GLY A 326 -14.07 -18.39 -8.73
C GLY A 326 -13.00 -17.36 -9.08
N PHE A 327 -11.86 -17.40 -8.39
CA PHE A 327 -10.72 -16.52 -8.63
C PHE A 327 -10.05 -16.77 -9.99
N GLU A 328 -9.85 -18.05 -10.36
CA GLU A 328 -9.36 -18.43 -11.70
C GLU A 328 -10.31 -17.93 -12.79
N ASN A 329 -11.62 -18.10 -12.62
CA ASN A 329 -12.63 -17.62 -13.57
C ASN A 329 -12.64 -16.08 -13.68
N ALA A 330 -12.41 -15.37 -12.58
CA ALA A 330 -12.26 -13.92 -12.58
C ALA A 330 -11.00 -13.49 -13.35
N LEU A 331 -9.86 -14.16 -13.13
CA LEU A 331 -8.63 -13.90 -13.90
C LEU A 331 -8.83 -14.19 -15.40
N ALA A 332 -9.60 -15.23 -15.74
CA ALA A 332 -9.94 -15.54 -17.12
C ALA A 332 -10.76 -14.43 -17.77
N LEU A 333 -11.73 -13.83 -17.05
CA LEU A 333 -12.46 -12.65 -17.55
C LEU A 333 -11.55 -11.42 -17.69
N ILE A 334 -10.70 -11.20 -16.70
CA ILE A 334 -9.76 -10.07 -16.66
C ILE A 334 -8.84 -10.08 -17.88
N THR A 335 -8.33 -11.26 -18.24
CA THR A 335 -7.35 -11.44 -19.33
C THR A 335 -7.98 -11.64 -20.71
N ASN A 336 -9.31 -11.67 -20.81
CA ASN A 336 -10.01 -11.89 -22.06
C ASN A 336 -10.16 -10.58 -22.86
N TYR A 337 -9.84 -10.62 -24.17
CA TYR A 337 -9.94 -9.49 -25.11
C TYR A 337 -11.23 -9.43 -25.91
N SER A 338 -12.13 -10.40 -25.75
CA SER A 338 -13.46 -10.38 -26.38
C SER A 338 -14.36 -9.33 -25.73
N GLU A 339 -15.50 -9.04 -26.35
CA GLU A 339 -16.46 -8.03 -25.87
C GLU A 339 -16.91 -8.24 -24.43
N ASP A 340 -16.95 -9.49 -23.96
CA ASP A 340 -17.34 -9.88 -22.60
C ASP A 340 -16.21 -9.80 -21.56
N GLY A 341 -14.95 -9.61 -22.00
CA GLY A 341 -13.77 -9.55 -21.15
C GLY A 341 -13.40 -8.15 -20.66
N PHE A 342 -12.27 -8.06 -19.96
CA PHE A 342 -11.75 -6.78 -19.44
C PHE A 342 -10.41 -6.35 -20.04
N GLY A 343 -9.82 -7.11 -20.95
CA GLY A 343 -8.73 -6.63 -21.80
C GLY A 343 -7.36 -6.45 -21.15
N VAL A 344 -7.11 -7.03 -19.96
CA VAL A 344 -5.78 -6.94 -19.32
C VAL A 344 -4.79 -7.87 -20.03
N PHE A 345 -3.85 -7.29 -20.76
CA PHE A 345 -2.83 -8.03 -21.52
C PHE A 345 -1.47 -8.16 -20.81
N ASP A 346 -1.22 -7.34 -19.80
CA ASP A 346 -0.03 -7.40 -18.97
C ASP A 346 -0.44 -7.04 -17.53
N ASN A 347 0.17 -7.71 -16.55
CA ASN A 347 -0.11 -7.52 -15.14
C ASN A 347 0.01 -6.05 -14.69
N LYS A 348 0.86 -5.23 -15.34
CA LYS A 348 1.03 -3.81 -15.02
C LYS A 348 -0.21 -2.96 -15.35
N TYR A 349 -1.07 -3.43 -16.26
CA TYR A 349 -2.33 -2.77 -16.62
C TYR A 349 -3.55 -3.32 -15.88
N LEU A 350 -3.36 -4.21 -14.91
CA LEU A 350 -4.46 -4.58 -14.01
C LEU A 350 -4.86 -3.34 -13.19
N PRO A 351 -6.12 -2.83 -13.29
CA PRO A 351 -6.51 -1.61 -12.58
C PRO A 351 -6.42 -1.70 -11.06
N GLY A 352 -6.48 -2.91 -10.49
CA GLY A 352 -6.19 -3.14 -9.08
C GLY A 352 -6.52 -4.56 -8.63
N TYR A 353 -5.59 -5.18 -7.88
CA TYR A 353 -5.77 -6.52 -7.30
C TYR A 353 -6.94 -6.60 -6.31
N GLY A 354 -7.31 -5.48 -5.67
CA GLY A 354 -8.42 -5.41 -4.72
C GLY A 354 -9.80 -5.69 -5.32
N LEU A 355 -9.96 -5.58 -6.65
CA LEU A 355 -11.22 -5.86 -7.35
C LEU A 355 -11.49 -7.36 -7.50
N ILE A 356 -10.44 -8.17 -7.60
CA ILE A 356 -10.53 -9.58 -7.98
C ILE A 356 -11.37 -10.39 -6.99
N PRO A 357 -11.23 -10.24 -5.66
CA PRO A 357 -12.01 -11.05 -4.72
C PRO A 357 -13.52 -10.91 -4.87
N VAL A 358 -14.01 -9.68 -5.09
CA VAL A 358 -15.44 -9.41 -5.26
C VAL A 358 -15.91 -9.91 -6.62
N LEU A 359 -15.14 -9.67 -7.67
CA LEU A 359 -15.41 -10.20 -9.02
C LEU A 359 -15.52 -11.73 -9.00
N ALA A 360 -14.58 -12.39 -8.32
CA ALA A 360 -14.52 -13.85 -8.16
C ALA A 360 -15.70 -14.39 -7.37
N ALA A 361 -16.03 -13.78 -6.23
CA ALA A 361 -17.14 -14.21 -5.39
C ALA A 361 -18.48 -14.05 -6.11
N LEU A 362 -18.74 -12.88 -6.74
CA LEU A 362 -19.95 -12.64 -7.52
C LEU A 362 -20.06 -13.57 -8.71
N ARG A 363 -18.95 -13.83 -9.42
CA ARG A 363 -18.93 -14.76 -10.55
C ARG A 363 -19.27 -16.19 -10.10
N ALA A 364 -18.72 -16.63 -8.97
CA ALA A 364 -19.02 -17.94 -8.40
C ALA A 364 -20.50 -18.09 -8.00
N GLU A 365 -21.13 -17.03 -7.45
CA GLU A 365 -22.56 -17.02 -7.12
C GLU A 365 -23.44 -17.09 -8.38
N ILE A 366 -23.10 -16.35 -9.45
CA ILE A 366 -23.78 -16.45 -10.75
C ILE A 366 -23.73 -17.89 -11.28
N ASP A 367 -22.55 -18.50 -11.30
CA ASP A 367 -22.37 -19.83 -11.88
C ASP A 367 -23.04 -20.92 -11.03
N GLN A 368 -22.93 -20.86 -9.69
CA GLN A 368 -23.53 -21.84 -8.79
C GLN A 368 -25.07 -21.79 -8.81
N ARG A 369 -25.64 -20.58 -8.78
CA ARG A 369 -27.11 -20.41 -8.79
C ARG A 369 -27.70 -20.46 -10.20
N LYS A 370 -26.86 -20.60 -11.23
CA LYS A 370 -27.24 -20.59 -12.65
C LYS A 370 -28.03 -19.33 -13.02
N LEU A 371 -27.57 -18.17 -12.54
CA LEU A 371 -28.20 -16.90 -12.84
C LEU A 371 -28.05 -16.58 -14.34
N GLY A 372 -29.07 -15.93 -14.92
CA GLY A 372 -29.16 -15.63 -16.34
C GLY A 372 -28.16 -14.58 -16.86
N ASN A 373 -28.43 -14.03 -18.04
CA ASN A 373 -27.52 -13.09 -18.71
C ASN A 373 -27.42 -11.71 -18.03
N GLN A 374 -28.49 -11.25 -17.37
CA GLN A 374 -28.53 -9.94 -16.75
C GLN A 374 -27.46 -9.78 -15.65
N PRO A 375 -27.32 -10.70 -14.66
CA PRO A 375 -26.23 -10.64 -13.68
C PRO A 375 -24.81 -10.64 -14.28
N ARG A 376 -24.61 -11.30 -15.42
CA ARG A 376 -23.32 -11.27 -16.13
C ARG A 376 -23.04 -9.88 -16.73
N ALA A 377 -24.06 -9.23 -17.27
CA ALA A 377 -23.97 -7.85 -17.75
C ALA A 377 -23.74 -6.86 -16.60
N ASP A 378 -24.47 -7.00 -15.49
CA ASP A 378 -24.29 -6.17 -14.30
C ASP A 378 -22.90 -6.34 -13.69
N LEU A 379 -22.35 -7.57 -13.67
CA LEU A 379 -20.99 -7.81 -13.18
C LEU A 379 -19.93 -7.08 -14.01
N ARG A 380 -20.10 -7.04 -15.34
CA ARG A 380 -19.22 -6.25 -16.22
C ARG A 380 -19.37 -4.76 -15.98
N ARG A 381 -20.62 -4.28 -15.85
CA ARG A 381 -20.91 -2.88 -15.52
C ARG A 381 -20.26 -2.49 -14.19
N TRP A 382 -20.39 -3.34 -13.17
CA TRP A 382 -19.78 -3.16 -11.85
C TRP A 382 -18.27 -3.04 -11.92
N TYR A 383 -17.60 -3.88 -12.71
CA TYR A 383 -16.16 -3.79 -12.90
C TYR A 383 -15.75 -2.42 -13.46
N TRP A 384 -16.36 -2.01 -14.57
CA TRP A 384 -16.01 -0.75 -15.23
C TRP A 384 -16.35 0.48 -14.38
N CYS A 385 -17.49 0.48 -13.69
CA CYS A 385 -17.83 1.55 -12.75
C CYS A 385 -16.78 1.69 -11.65
N ASN A 386 -16.32 0.58 -11.06
CA ASN A 386 -15.32 0.65 -9.99
C ASN A 386 -13.93 1.08 -10.49
N VAL A 387 -13.55 0.70 -11.70
CA VAL A 387 -12.30 1.13 -12.35
C VAL A 387 -12.33 2.65 -12.58
N PHE A 388 -13.38 3.16 -13.22
CA PHE A 388 -13.45 4.57 -13.65
C PHE A 388 -13.92 5.55 -12.57
N LEU A 389 -14.43 5.04 -11.44
CA LEU A 389 -14.64 5.81 -10.20
C LEU A 389 -13.43 5.73 -9.24
N GLU A 390 -12.44 4.89 -9.55
CA GLU A 390 -11.28 4.53 -8.71
C GLU A 390 -11.69 4.11 -7.28
N ARG A 391 -12.84 3.44 -7.14
CA ARG A 391 -13.43 3.09 -5.84
C ARG A 391 -12.52 2.21 -4.99
N TYR A 392 -11.72 1.33 -5.60
CA TYR A 392 -10.86 0.39 -4.88
C TYR A 392 -9.43 0.92 -4.63
N SER A 393 -9.19 2.23 -4.80
CA SER A 393 -7.92 2.88 -4.43
C SER A 393 -7.74 3.05 -2.92
N SER A 394 -8.82 2.98 -2.14
CA SER A 394 -8.84 3.15 -0.68
C SER A 394 -10.03 2.43 -0.05
N ALA A 395 -9.95 2.10 1.24
CA ALA A 395 -11.02 1.44 2.00
C ALA A 395 -11.58 0.19 1.28
N VAL A 396 -10.67 -0.60 0.70
CA VAL A 396 -10.99 -1.75 -0.16
C VAL A 396 -11.86 -2.75 0.57
N GLU A 397 -11.56 -3.02 1.84
CA GLU A 397 -12.23 -4.04 2.64
C GLU A 397 -13.71 -3.72 2.84
N SER A 398 -14.03 -2.50 3.30
CA SER A 398 -15.41 -2.07 3.53
C SER A 398 -16.22 -2.02 2.23
N LYS A 399 -15.61 -1.55 1.13
CA LYS A 399 -16.26 -1.48 -0.19
C LYS A 399 -16.53 -2.88 -0.76
N SER A 400 -15.60 -3.81 -0.56
CA SER A 400 -15.73 -5.18 -1.06
C SER A 400 -16.97 -5.88 -0.52
N ARG A 401 -17.19 -5.80 0.81
CA ARG A 401 -18.36 -6.41 1.43
C ARG A 401 -19.64 -5.72 0.99
N LYS A 402 -19.67 -4.39 1.00
CA LYS A 402 -20.84 -3.60 0.59
C LYS A 402 -21.27 -3.95 -0.84
N ASP A 403 -20.35 -3.89 -1.79
CA ASP A 403 -20.63 -4.18 -3.20
C ASP A 403 -21.13 -5.61 -3.39
N TYR A 404 -20.49 -6.59 -2.73
CA TYR A 404 -20.92 -7.99 -2.81
C TYR A 404 -22.36 -8.18 -2.31
N VAL A 405 -22.73 -7.56 -1.18
CA VAL A 405 -24.09 -7.62 -0.62
C VAL A 405 -25.10 -6.96 -1.55
N GLU A 406 -24.83 -5.74 -2.01
CA GLU A 406 -25.76 -4.98 -2.86
C GLU A 406 -26.04 -5.70 -4.17
N MET A 407 -25.00 -6.23 -4.84
CA MET A 407 -25.14 -6.95 -6.11
C MET A 407 -25.96 -8.24 -5.93
N LEU A 408 -25.70 -9.04 -4.88
CA LEU A 408 -26.47 -10.25 -4.63
C LEU A 408 -27.92 -9.96 -4.25
N ALA A 409 -28.15 -8.96 -3.41
CA ALA A 409 -29.51 -8.55 -3.03
C ALA A 409 -30.31 -8.09 -4.25
N HIS A 410 -29.66 -7.40 -5.19
CA HIS A 410 -30.26 -6.97 -6.46
C HIS A 410 -30.63 -8.14 -7.38
N TRP A 411 -29.80 -9.20 -7.43
CA TRP A 411 -30.06 -10.34 -8.31
C TRP A 411 -31.06 -11.36 -7.77
N ILE A 412 -31.09 -11.54 -6.45
CA ILE A 412 -31.83 -12.64 -5.81
C ILE A 412 -33.11 -12.12 -5.11
N GLY A 413 -33.12 -10.85 -4.70
CA GLY A 413 -34.26 -10.21 -4.06
C GLY A 413 -34.89 -9.13 -4.93
N SER A 414 -35.70 -8.30 -4.30
CA SER A 414 -36.31 -7.10 -4.90
C SER A 414 -35.59 -5.82 -4.46
N ALA A 415 -34.28 -5.91 -4.19
CA ALA A 415 -33.50 -4.77 -3.72
C ALA A 415 -33.27 -3.76 -4.86
N PRO A 416 -33.12 -2.46 -4.51
CA PRO A 416 -32.82 -1.43 -5.51
C PRO A 416 -31.49 -1.69 -6.21
N GLU A 417 -31.26 -0.94 -7.28
CA GLU A 417 -30.01 -0.99 -8.02
C GLU A 417 -28.80 -0.67 -7.10
N PRO A 418 -27.67 -1.40 -7.22
CA PRO A 418 -26.48 -1.18 -6.42
C PRO A 418 -25.98 0.26 -6.44
N SER A 419 -25.53 0.77 -5.30
CA SER A 419 -25.17 2.18 -5.12
C SER A 419 -24.04 2.66 -6.04
N VAL A 420 -23.19 1.73 -6.50
CA VAL A 420 -22.12 2.01 -7.46
C VAL A 420 -22.64 2.44 -8.84
N PHE A 421 -23.81 1.97 -9.26
CA PHE A 421 -24.40 2.36 -10.54
C PHE A 421 -24.97 3.77 -10.49
N ALA A 422 -25.64 4.13 -9.39
CA ALA A 422 -26.08 5.51 -9.14
C ALA A 422 -24.89 6.49 -9.03
N GLU A 423 -23.82 6.11 -8.33
CA GLU A 423 -22.60 6.93 -8.26
C GLU A 423 -21.94 7.09 -9.63
N ALA A 424 -21.87 6.03 -10.43
CA ALA A 424 -21.36 6.09 -11.79
C ALA A 424 -22.20 7.04 -12.66
N GLN A 425 -23.53 6.96 -12.59
CA GLN A 425 -24.41 7.87 -13.30
C GLN A 425 -24.17 9.34 -12.89
N ALA A 426 -24.00 9.61 -11.59
CA ALA A 426 -23.78 10.97 -11.09
C ALA A 426 -22.39 11.52 -11.45
N ARG A 427 -21.33 10.70 -11.40
CA ARG A 427 -19.94 11.18 -11.57
C ARG A 427 -19.40 11.00 -12.98
N ILE A 428 -19.59 9.83 -13.60
CA ILE A 428 -19.14 9.54 -14.97
C ILE A 428 -20.11 10.13 -16.00
N GLY A 429 -21.39 10.22 -15.65
CA GLY A 429 -22.43 10.82 -16.50
C GLY A 429 -22.39 12.34 -16.55
N ALA A 430 -21.73 12.99 -15.58
CA ALA A 430 -21.59 14.44 -15.53
C ALA A 430 -20.78 14.99 -16.72
N ASP A 431 -21.14 16.19 -17.17
CA ASP A 431 -20.49 16.88 -18.30
C ASP A 431 -19.00 17.18 -18.01
N GLY A 432 -18.66 17.40 -16.74
CA GLY A 432 -17.30 17.69 -16.29
C GLY A 432 -16.41 16.46 -16.02
N TYR A 433 -16.88 15.24 -16.30
CA TYR A 433 -16.04 14.04 -16.12
C TYR A 433 -14.83 14.11 -17.04
N THR A 434 -13.62 13.93 -16.50
CA THR A 434 -12.37 13.96 -17.26
C THR A 434 -11.41 12.87 -16.80
N ILE A 435 -10.63 12.36 -17.74
CA ILE A 435 -9.57 11.36 -17.51
C ILE A 435 -8.17 11.98 -17.58
N ARG A 436 -8.06 13.28 -17.83
CA ARG A 436 -6.77 13.93 -18.10
C ARG A 436 -5.81 13.96 -16.92
N GLY A 437 -6.32 13.83 -15.70
CA GLY A 437 -5.52 13.77 -14.47
C GLY A 437 -4.70 12.48 -14.33
N SER A 438 -5.00 11.45 -15.12
CA SER A 438 -4.33 10.16 -15.07
C SER A 438 -3.15 10.12 -16.04
N ALA A 439 -1.94 9.95 -15.51
CA ALA A 439 -0.68 10.00 -16.27
C ALA A 439 0.25 8.80 -16.07
N SER A 440 -0.19 7.75 -15.37
CA SER A 440 0.59 6.52 -15.20
C SER A 440 -0.30 5.33 -14.84
N TYR A 441 0.23 4.12 -15.02
CA TYR A 441 -0.41 2.84 -14.68
C TYR A 441 -0.73 2.66 -13.18
N ALA A 442 -0.25 3.57 -12.31
CA ALA A 442 -0.67 3.61 -10.90
C ALA A 442 -2.13 4.05 -10.72
N SER A 443 -2.72 4.72 -11.72
CA SER A 443 -4.14 5.09 -11.73
C SER A 443 -4.97 3.97 -12.37
N ALA A 444 -6.08 3.62 -11.72
CA ALA A 444 -7.00 2.61 -12.24
C ALA A 444 -7.67 3.09 -13.54
N VAL A 445 -7.93 4.41 -13.67
CA VAL A 445 -8.43 5.02 -14.90
C VAL A 445 -7.44 4.83 -16.05
N TYR A 446 -6.14 5.10 -15.82
CA TYR A 446 -5.11 4.94 -16.86
C TYR A 446 -5.06 3.50 -17.37
N SER A 447 -4.95 2.55 -16.45
CA SER A 447 -4.93 1.12 -16.74
C SER A 447 -6.23 0.66 -17.43
N GLY A 448 -7.38 1.19 -17.00
CA GLY A 448 -8.68 0.96 -17.62
C GLY A 448 -8.76 1.43 -19.07
N VAL A 449 -8.23 2.62 -19.40
CA VAL A 449 -8.18 3.11 -20.79
C VAL A 449 -7.31 2.20 -21.66
N PHE A 450 -6.17 1.73 -21.17
CA PHE A 450 -5.32 0.79 -21.91
C PHE A 450 -6.00 -0.56 -22.14
N CYS A 451 -6.78 -1.02 -21.18
CA CYS A 451 -7.64 -2.20 -21.35
C CYS A 451 -8.73 -1.96 -22.41
N LEU A 452 -9.32 -0.77 -22.46
CA LEU A 452 -10.28 -0.40 -23.51
C LEU A 452 -9.63 -0.36 -24.90
N LEU A 453 -8.38 0.09 -25.03
CA LEU A 453 -7.64 0.00 -26.31
C LEU A 453 -7.55 -1.44 -26.80
N ALA A 454 -7.18 -2.38 -25.91
CA ALA A 454 -7.11 -3.80 -26.23
C ALA A 454 -8.47 -4.36 -26.66
N LEU A 455 -9.53 -4.03 -25.94
CA LEU A 455 -10.90 -4.45 -26.27
C LEU A 455 -11.44 -3.81 -27.55
N ASN A 456 -10.97 -2.61 -27.90
CA ASN A 456 -11.34 -1.91 -29.13
C ASN A 456 -10.53 -2.41 -30.34
N GLY A 457 -9.70 -3.45 -30.16
CA GLY A 457 -8.96 -4.08 -31.24
C GLY A 457 -7.76 -3.26 -31.74
N ALA A 458 -7.18 -2.41 -30.89
CA ALA A 458 -5.98 -1.65 -31.24
C ALA A 458 -4.81 -2.56 -31.66
N ARG A 459 -4.00 -2.04 -32.59
CA ARG A 459 -2.93 -2.77 -33.28
C ARG A 459 -1.71 -1.86 -33.42
N ASP A 460 -0.53 -2.46 -33.49
CA ASP A 460 0.65 -1.67 -33.84
C ASP A 460 0.49 -1.04 -35.22
N TRP A 461 0.80 0.25 -35.33
CA TRP A 461 0.56 1.01 -36.55
C TRP A 461 1.40 0.50 -37.74
N ARG A 462 2.63 0.06 -37.47
CA ARG A 462 3.54 -0.41 -38.52
C ARG A 462 3.27 -1.84 -38.94
N ARG A 463 3.21 -2.77 -37.99
CA ARG A 463 3.03 -4.19 -38.29
C ARG A 463 1.58 -4.58 -38.53
N GLY A 464 0.62 -3.79 -38.07
CA GLY A 464 -0.81 -4.12 -38.13
C GLY A 464 -1.20 -5.33 -37.27
N GLU A 465 -0.30 -5.74 -36.36
CA GLU A 465 -0.47 -6.89 -35.47
C GLU A 465 -1.22 -6.49 -34.19
N SER A 466 -2.04 -7.40 -33.65
CA SER A 466 -2.80 -7.21 -32.40
C SER A 466 -1.90 -7.00 -31.19
N ILE A 467 -2.41 -6.27 -30.18
CA ILE A 467 -1.76 -6.04 -28.88
C ILE A 467 -1.28 -7.33 -28.20
N GLY A 468 -1.97 -8.46 -28.39
CA GLY A 468 -1.58 -9.74 -27.77
C GLY A 468 -0.47 -10.51 -28.50
N LEU A 469 -0.08 -10.11 -29.71
CA LEU A 469 0.86 -10.86 -30.55
C LEU A 469 2.30 -10.36 -30.48
N GLN A 470 2.53 -9.19 -29.88
CA GLN A 470 3.85 -8.56 -29.81
C GLN A 470 4.03 -7.79 -28.50
N GLN A 471 5.29 -7.47 -28.18
CA GLN A 471 5.58 -6.60 -27.04
C GLN A 471 5.31 -5.13 -27.40
N LEU A 472 4.16 -4.62 -26.95
CA LEU A 472 3.82 -3.21 -27.06
C LEU A 472 4.21 -2.44 -25.82
N GLN A 473 4.54 -1.18 -26.03
CA GLN A 473 4.91 -0.24 -24.99
C GLN A 473 4.01 0.99 -25.04
N ASP A 474 3.96 1.64 -23.90
CA ASP A 474 3.22 2.88 -23.70
C ASP A 474 4.03 4.06 -24.21
N HIS A 475 3.57 4.68 -25.30
CA HIS A 475 4.25 5.77 -26.01
C HIS A 475 3.32 6.96 -26.24
N HIS A 476 3.92 8.14 -26.44
CA HIS A 476 3.15 9.35 -26.74
C HIS A 476 2.72 9.39 -28.21
N ILE A 477 1.49 9.85 -28.47
CA ILE A 477 1.00 10.08 -29.83
C ILE A 477 1.64 11.36 -30.38
N PHE A 478 1.56 12.46 -29.63
CA PHE A 478 2.37 13.65 -29.87
C PHE A 478 3.68 13.50 -29.09
N PRO A 479 4.83 13.33 -29.75
CA PRO A 479 6.08 13.05 -29.05
C PRO A 479 6.41 14.13 -28.03
N GLN A 480 6.85 13.72 -26.84
CA GLN A 480 7.20 14.63 -25.76
C GLN A 480 8.22 15.69 -26.21
N ASP A 481 9.27 15.27 -26.92
CA ASP A 481 10.30 16.18 -27.44
C ASP A 481 9.75 17.19 -28.46
N TYR A 482 8.78 16.77 -29.29
CA TYR A 482 8.14 17.64 -30.28
C TYR A 482 7.36 18.76 -29.58
N LEU A 483 6.61 18.40 -28.54
CA LEU A 483 5.83 19.32 -27.70
C LEU A 483 6.73 20.27 -26.90
N GLN A 484 7.75 19.74 -26.21
CA GLN A 484 8.63 20.52 -25.34
C GLN A 484 9.47 21.54 -26.10
N LYS A 485 10.06 21.16 -27.24
CA LYS A 485 10.85 22.08 -28.08
C LYS A 485 10.04 23.25 -28.61
N ARG A 486 8.71 23.11 -28.66
CA ARG A 486 7.78 24.12 -29.17
C ARG A 486 6.93 24.75 -28.06
N GLY A 487 7.39 24.68 -26.81
CA GLY A 487 6.86 25.49 -25.71
C GLY A 487 5.71 24.87 -24.91
N VAL A 488 5.32 23.62 -25.19
CA VAL A 488 4.37 22.86 -24.38
C VAL A 488 5.14 22.11 -23.29
N THR A 489 5.06 22.57 -22.03
CA THR A 489 5.96 22.11 -20.96
C THR A 489 5.27 21.44 -19.76
N GLY A 490 3.93 21.43 -19.72
CA GLY A 490 3.17 20.83 -18.61
C GLY A 490 3.33 19.31 -18.53
N ARG A 491 4.05 18.79 -17.52
CA ARG A 491 4.37 17.35 -17.39
C ARG A 491 3.12 16.47 -17.41
N ASN A 492 2.10 16.77 -16.60
CA ASN A 492 0.87 15.96 -16.56
C ASN A 492 0.02 16.12 -17.82
N TYR A 493 0.13 17.28 -18.48
CA TYR A 493 -0.58 17.57 -19.72
C TYR A 493 0.00 16.79 -20.91
N ILE A 494 1.33 16.69 -20.99
CA ILE A 494 2.03 15.87 -21.99
C ILE A 494 1.82 14.37 -21.73
N ASN A 495 1.90 13.95 -20.46
CA ASN A 495 1.77 12.54 -20.06
C ASN A 495 0.32 12.11 -19.82
N SER A 496 -0.65 12.95 -20.14
CA SER A 496 -2.06 12.63 -20.00
C SER A 496 -2.41 11.39 -20.81
N VAL A 497 -3.27 10.52 -20.28
CA VAL A 497 -3.72 9.31 -21.00
C VAL A 497 -4.29 9.62 -22.40
N ALA A 498 -4.85 10.83 -22.59
CA ALA A 498 -5.33 11.32 -23.88
C ALA A 498 -4.23 11.45 -24.95
N ASN A 499 -2.95 11.55 -24.55
CA ASN A 499 -1.79 11.57 -25.46
C ASN A 499 -0.97 10.26 -25.42
N ARG A 500 -1.47 9.20 -24.80
CA ARG A 500 -0.75 7.93 -24.64
C ARG A 500 -1.44 6.79 -25.37
N THR A 501 -0.65 5.86 -25.91
CA THR A 501 -1.15 4.74 -26.73
C THR A 501 -0.22 3.53 -26.66
N LEU A 502 -0.70 2.39 -27.19
CA LEU A 502 0.08 1.15 -27.31
C LEU A 502 0.63 1.01 -28.72
N ILE A 503 1.95 1.11 -28.86
CA ILE A 503 2.69 0.82 -30.10
C ILE A 503 3.99 0.11 -29.77
N SER A 504 4.59 -0.58 -30.74
CA SER A 504 5.87 -1.25 -30.55
C SER A 504 7.02 -0.24 -30.46
N ASP A 505 8.12 -0.65 -29.83
CA ASP A 505 9.34 0.17 -29.81
C ASP A 505 9.89 0.40 -31.22
N GLU A 506 9.69 -0.54 -32.14
CA GLU A 506 10.07 -0.38 -33.54
C GLU A 506 9.29 0.78 -34.19
N THR A 507 7.97 0.81 -34.02
CA THR A 507 7.10 1.91 -34.49
C THR A 507 7.50 3.24 -33.87
N ASN A 508 7.67 3.27 -32.54
CA ASN A 508 8.08 4.48 -31.84
C ASN A 508 9.47 4.98 -32.30
N ASN A 509 10.42 4.08 -32.57
CA ASN A 509 11.74 4.42 -33.10
C ASN A 509 11.70 5.01 -34.53
N LYS A 510 10.61 4.81 -35.28
CA LYS A 510 10.38 5.47 -36.58
C LYS A 510 9.72 6.84 -36.42
N ILE A 511 8.86 7.00 -35.41
CA ILE A 511 8.23 8.28 -35.04
C ILE A 511 9.27 9.24 -34.45
N LYS A 512 10.04 8.80 -33.45
CA LYS A 512 11.01 9.61 -32.69
C LYS A 512 10.37 10.89 -32.16
N ASN A 513 10.84 12.04 -32.63
CA ASN A 513 10.38 13.37 -32.26
C ASN A 513 9.74 14.12 -33.45
N LYS A 514 9.32 13.38 -34.49
CA LYS A 514 8.65 13.93 -35.66
C LYS A 514 7.27 14.48 -35.29
N ALA A 515 6.85 15.52 -35.99
CA ALA A 515 5.50 16.04 -35.89
C ALA A 515 4.45 14.98 -36.30
N PRO A 516 3.27 14.94 -35.67
CA PRO A 516 2.18 14.05 -36.06
C PRO A 516 1.84 14.09 -37.54
N ALA A 517 1.71 15.29 -38.13
CA ALA A 517 1.42 15.44 -39.56
C ALA A 517 2.47 14.76 -40.45
N THR A 518 3.72 14.68 -39.99
CA THR A 518 4.81 14.06 -40.77
C THR A 518 4.79 12.54 -40.68
N TYR A 519 4.56 11.96 -39.49
CA TYR A 519 4.65 10.51 -39.35
C TYR A 519 3.37 9.79 -39.80
N ILE A 520 2.21 10.43 -39.79
CA ILE A 520 0.95 9.83 -40.29
C ILE A 520 0.97 9.60 -41.81
N GLU A 521 1.77 10.38 -42.55
CA GLU A 521 1.97 10.21 -44.00
C GLU A 521 3.07 9.18 -44.33
N SER A 522 3.78 8.67 -43.32
CA SER A 522 4.92 7.77 -43.53
C SER A 522 4.45 6.35 -43.88
N ALA A 523 4.69 5.90 -45.11
CA ALA A 523 4.41 4.53 -45.56
C ALA A 523 5.17 3.43 -44.77
N ASP A 524 6.30 3.77 -44.13
CA ASP A 524 7.02 2.84 -43.22
C ASP A 524 6.33 2.70 -41.86
N ILE A 525 5.43 3.62 -41.49
CA ILE A 525 4.66 3.57 -40.23
C ILE A 525 3.23 3.12 -40.52
N PHE A 526 2.66 3.46 -41.67
CA PHE A 526 1.31 3.06 -42.09
C PHE A 526 1.36 2.42 -43.50
N PRO A 527 1.69 1.11 -43.60
CA PRO A 527 1.93 0.45 -44.90
C PRO A 527 0.70 0.33 -45.80
N SER A 528 -0.49 0.34 -45.21
CA SER A 528 -1.77 0.25 -45.95
C SER A 528 -2.22 1.56 -46.59
N HIS A 529 -1.47 2.67 -46.39
CA HIS A 529 -1.86 4.03 -46.76
C HIS A 529 -3.24 4.48 -46.24
N ASN A 530 -3.77 3.78 -45.24
CA ASN A 530 -5.02 4.12 -44.55
C ASN A 530 -4.73 4.23 -43.04
N PRO A 531 -4.10 5.35 -42.60
CA PRO A 531 -3.77 5.56 -41.19
C PRO A 531 -5.03 5.60 -40.32
N GLU A 532 -6.14 6.17 -40.82
CA GLU A 532 -7.41 6.28 -40.08
C GLU A 532 -7.92 4.92 -39.59
N ALA A 533 -7.88 3.89 -40.43
CA ALA A 533 -8.32 2.54 -40.05
C ALA A 533 -7.49 1.92 -38.91
N LEU A 534 -6.20 2.25 -38.81
CA LEU A 534 -5.31 1.78 -37.74
C LEU A 534 -5.36 2.68 -36.50
N LEU A 535 -5.67 3.97 -36.67
CA LEU A 535 -5.76 4.95 -35.58
C LEU A 535 -7.12 4.90 -34.86
N ALA A 536 -8.21 4.60 -35.55
CA ALA A 536 -9.56 4.57 -34.97
C ALA A 536 -9.70 3.61 -33.76
N PRO A 537 -9.16 2.37 -33.80
CA PRO A 537 -9.11 1.50 -32.61
C PRO A 537 -8.39 2.11 -31.40
N HIS A 538 -7.54 3.12 -31.59
CA HIS A 538 -6.84 3.85 -30.53
C HIS A 538 -7.61 5.07 -30.00
N PHE A 539 -8.90 5.18 -30.33
CA PHE A 539 -9.78 6.33 -30.04
C PHE A 539 -9.30 7.62 -30.70
N ILE A 540 -8.74 7.53 -31.90
CA ILE A 540 -8.39 8.69 -32.73
C ILE A 540 -9.44 8.73 -33.85
N ASP A 541 -10.49 9.51 -33.63
CA ASP A 541 -11.56 9.75 -34.59
C ASP A 541 -11.15 10.81 -35.64
N ALA A 542 -12.09 11.21 -36.51
CA ALA A 542 -11.84 12.17 -37.57
C ALA A 542 -11.36 13.54 -37.04
N ASP A 543 -11.91 14.01 -35.91
CA ASP A 543 -11.55 15.29 -35.32
C ASP A 543 -10.15 15.23 -34.70
N ALA A 544 -9.82 14.16 -33.97
CA ALA A 544 -8.48 13.94 -33.44
C ALA A 544 -7.45 13.77 -34.58
N PHE A 545 -7.81 13.05 -35.65
CA PHE A 545 -6.95 12.87 -36.82
C PHE A 545 -6.68 14.19 -37.56
N SER A 546 -7.70 15.04 -37.73
CA SER A 546 -7.57 16.38 -38.29
C SER A 546 -6.59 17.24 -37.47
N ALA A 547 -6.69 17.20 -36.14
CA ALA A 547 -5.73 17.87 -35.26
C ALA A 547 -4.30 17.32 -35.43
N MET A 548 -4.12 16.01 -35.63
CA MET A 548 -2.81 15.46 -35.96
C MET A 548 -2.25 15.99 -37.29
N GLN A 549 -3.09 16.16 -38.31
CA GLN A 549 -2.68 16.71 -39.62
C GLN A 549 -2.26 18.19 -39.54
N MET A 550 -2.87 18.97 -38.64
CA MET A 550 -2.50 20.37 -38.43
C MET A 550 -1.16 20.53 -37.69
N ALA A 551 -0.75 19.54 -36.90
CA ALA A 551 0.50 19.55 -36.15
C ALA A 551 1.73 19.27 -37.04
N THR A 552 2.19 20.28 -37.77
CA THR A 552 3.34 20.20 -38.69
C THR A 552 4.67 20.51 -38.02
N GLU A 553 5.79 20.31 -38.73
CA GLU A 553 7.12 20.69 -38.23
C GLU A 553 7.31 22.21 -38.09
N LYS A 554 6.57 23.01 -38.87
CA LYS A 554 6.69 24.47 -38.92
C LYS A 554 5.66 25.22 -38.09
N ILE A 555 4.76 24.51 -37.40
CA ILE A 555 3.70 25.11 -36.57
C ILE A 555 4.29 26.02 -35.49
N THR A 556 3.64 27.14 -35.22
CA THR A 556 4.05 28.03 -34.12
C THR A 556 3.65 27.47 -32.75
N THR A 557 4.29 27.93 -31.68
CA THR A 557 3.94 27.53 -30.30
C THR A 557 2.50 27.82 -29.91
N GLY A 558 1.95 28.97 -30.34
CA GLY A 558 0.57 29.36 -30.02
C GLY A 558 -0.44 28.42 -30.70
N GLU A 559 -0.24 28.18 -31.99
CA GLU A 559 -1.08 27.28 -32.78
C GLU A 559 -0.97 25.82 -32.29
N LEU A 560 0.25 25.36 -31.96
CA LEU A 560 0.45 24.00 -31.46
C LEU A 560 -0.31 23.72 -30.16
N ASN A 561 -0.35 24.69 -29.23
CA ASN A 561 -1.11 24.53 -27.99
C ASN A 561 -2.60 24.33 -28.27
N ILE A 562 -3.16 25.08 -29.22
CA ILE A 562 -4.57 24.97 -29.62
C ILE A 562 -4.82 23.61 -30.26
N VAL A 563 -4.01 23.24 -31.25
CA VAL A 563 -4.15 21.96 -31.98
C VAL A 563 -3.97 20.75 -31.05
N TYR A 564 -2.99 20.79 -30.15
CA TYR A 564 -2.79 19.71 -29.19
C TYR A 564 -3.94 19.61 -28.18
N GLU A 565 -4.52 20.74 -27.75
CA GLU A 565 -5.69 20.75 -26.88
C GLU A 565 -6.92 20.19 -27.59
N GLU A 566 -7.15 20.56 -28.85
CA GLU A 566 -8.21 20.01 -29.71
C GLU A 566 -8.06 18.50 -29.87
N PHE A 567 -6.85 18.03 -30.18
CA PHE A 567 -6.55 16.60 -30.23
C PHE A 567 -6.90 15.89 -28.92
N CYS A 568 -6.42 16.43 -27.78
CA CYS A 568 -6.70 15.83 -26.48
C CYS A 568 -8.19 15.83 -26.16
N LYS A 569 -8.95 16.86 -26.58
CA LYS A 569 -10.40 16.96 -26.33
C LYS A 569 -11.17 15.93 -27.14
N ALA A 570 -10.90 15.85 -28.44
CA ALA A 570 -11.56 14.89 -29.32
C ALA A 570 -11.31 13.45 -28.85
N ARG A 571 -10.04 13.09 -28.62
CA ARG A 571 -9.66 11.76 -28.15
C ARG A 571 -10.23 11.43 -26.77
N GLU A 572 -10.20 12.38 -25.83
CA GLU A 572 -10.82 12.19 -24.52
C GLU A 572 -12.32 11.95 -24.64
N ALA A 573 -13.03 12.71 -25.48
CA ALA A 573 -14.46 12.54 -25.68
C ALA A 573 -14.80 11.13 -26.22
N ALA A 574 -14.02 10.63 -27.19
CA ALA A 574 -14.18 9.27 -27.72
C ALA A 574 -13.95 8.20 -26.65
N ILE A 575 -12.91 8.36 -25.81
CA ILE A 575 -12.63 7.44 -24.70
C ILE A 575 -13.75 7.50 -23.65
N ILE A 576 -14.21 8.69 -23.26
CA ILE A 576 -15.29 8.87 -22.28
C ILE A 576 -16.60 8.29 -22.80
N ALA A 577 -16.90 8.40 -24.10
CA ALA A 577 -18.08 7.76 -24.70
C ALA A 577 -18.02 6.23 -24.52
N MET A 578 -16.85 5.62 -24.74
CA MET A 578 -16.66 4.18 -24.49
C MET A 578 -16.77 3.84 -22.99
N ILE A 579 -16.21 4.66 -22.10
CA ILE A 579 -16.33 4.50 -20.65
C ILE A 579 -17.81 4.52 -20.24
N ARG A 580 -18.57 5.53 -20.68
CA ARG A 580 -20.01 5.68 -20.38
C ARG A 580 -20.80 4.48 -20.89
N LYS A 581 -20.53 4.01 -22.11
CA LYS A 581 -21.13 2.78 -22.67
C LYS A 581 -20.86 1.57 -21.78
N ARG A 582 -19.62 1.34 -21.36
CA ARG A 582 -19.21 0.19 -20.53
C ARG A 582 -19.73 0.27 -19.09
N CYS A 583 -19.88 1.47 -18.55
CA CYS A 583 -20.48 1.73 -17.24
C CYS A 583 -22.01 1.74 -17.25
N GLY A 584 -22.66 1.61 -18.43
CA GLY A 584 -24.11 1.70 -18.55
C GLY A 584 -24.64 3.05 -18.06
N VAL A 585 -23.96 4.13 -18.45
CA VAL A 585 -24.29 5.51 -18.07
C VAL A 585 -24.68 6.27 -19.32
N SER A 586 -25.83 6.93 -19.27
CA SER A 586 -26.24 7.87 -20.32
C SER A 586 -25.67 9.25 -19.98
N GLY A 587 -24.99 9.90 -20.93
CA GLY A 587 -24.69 11.33 -20.80
C GLY A 587 -25.99 12.14 -20.84
N ILE A 588 -26.02 13.31 -20.21
CA ILE A 588 -27.11 14.26 -20.47
C ILE A 588 -26.96 14.71 -21.93
N LEU A 589 -27.92 14.35 -22.78
CA LEU A 589 -27.97 14.79 -24.18
C LEU A 589 -28.16 16.32 -24.18
N ILE A 590 -27.13 17.06 -24.61
CA ILE A 590 -27.34 18.43 -25.11
C ILE A 590 -28.12 18.28 -26.43
N PRO A 591 -29.26 18.97 -26.61
CA PRO A 591 -29.91 19.01 -27.91
C PRO A 591 -28.91 19.56 -28.94
N SER A 592 -28.57 18.76 -29.93
CA SER A 592 -27.81 19.20 -31.09
C SER A 592 -28.62 20.24 -31.85
N SER A 593 -28.34 21.52 -31.65
CA SER A 593 -28.71 22.55 -32.61
C SER A 593 -27.59 22.70 -33.64
N ALA A 594 -27.89 22.14 -34.82
CA ALA A 594 -27.47 22.59 -36.16
C ALA A 594 -26.36 21.81 -36.88
N VAL A 595 -26.70 20.60 -37.37
CA VAL A 595 -26.37 20.18 -38.73
C VAL A 595 -27.61 19.49 -39.33
N GLN A 596 -28.43 20.24 -40.06
CA GLN A 596 -29.50 19.66 -40.89
C GLN A 596 -28.92 19.23 -42.25
N TYR A 597 -28.93 17.93 -42.51
CA TYR A 597 -29.11 17.39 -43.86
C TYR A 597 -30.09 16.22 -43.76
N GLY A 598 -31.18 16.29 -44.53
CA GLY A 598 -31.93 15.11 -44.96
C GLY A 598 -33.33 14.89 -44.38
N THR A 599 -34.32 15.25 -45.20
CA THR A 599 -35.56 14.51 -45.54
C THR A 599 -36.68 14.34 -44.50
N GLN A 600 -37.78 15.07 -44.78
CA GLN A 600 -39.18 14.78 -44.44
C GLN A 600 -39.56 13.30 -44.55
N VAL A 601 -40.26 12.79 -43.52
CA VAL A 601 -41.54 12.10 -43.69
C VAL A 601 -42.38 12.20 -42.41
N ASP A 602 -43.69 12.27 -42.60
CA ASP A 602 -44.77 12.62 -41.68
C ASP A 602 -45.02 11.65 -40.51
N GLY A 603 -45.71 12.14 -39.47
CA GLY A 603 -46.67 11.30 -38.73
C GLY A 603 -46.78 11.47 -37.21
N GLU A 604 -47.70 12.35 -36.80
CA GLU A 604 -48.60 12.24 -35.63
C GLU A 604 -48.10 12.48 -34.18
N MET A 605 -48.69 13.56 -33.62
CA MET A 605 -48.73 13.94 -32.21
C MET A 605 -49.75 13.12 -31.42
N VAL A 606 -49.45 12.79 -30.16
CA VAL A 606 -50.46 12.82 -29.08
C VAL A 606 -49.86 13.39 -27.79
N SER A 607 -50.63 14.33 -27.25
CA SER A 607 -50.56 15.19 -26.06
C SER A 607 -50.09 14.63 -24.71
N ALA A 608 -49.27 15.46 -24.04
CA ALA A 608 -49.40 16.03 -22.70
C ALA A 608 -50.19 15.30 -21.59
N ASN A 609 -49.58 15.21 -20.40
CA ASN A 609 -50.19 15.80 -19.20
C ASN A 609 -49.17 16.10 -18.09
N GLU A 610 -49.18 17.35 -17.65
CA GLU A 610 -48.59 17.86 -16.43
C GLU A 610 -49.40 17.41 -15.21
N SER A 611 -48.74 17.15 -14.08
CA SER A 611 -49.37 17.42 -12.78
C SER A 611 -48.35 17.64 -11.66
N LYS A 612 -48.34 18.88 -11.19
CA LYS A 612 -48.42 19.32 -9.79
C LYS A 612 -47.24 19.02 -8.84
N ILE A 613 -46.50 20.10 -8.63
CA ILE A 613 -45.86 20.53 -7.40
C ILE A 613 -46.87 20.47 -6.24
N ASP A 614 -46.46 19.85 -5.12
CA ASP A 614 -46.99 20.16 -3.80
C ASP A 614 -45.84 20.34 -2.82
N SER A 615 -45.87 21.47 -2.14
CA SER A 615 -44.94 21.92 -1.12
C SER A 615 -45.66 21.92 0.23
N ALA A 616 -45.14 21.21 1.24
CA ALA A 616 -45.20 21.65 2.64
C ALA A 616 -44.42 20.72 3.60
N ASN A 617 -43.38 21.33 4.19
CA ASN A 617 -43.07 21.38 5.63
C ASN A 617 -42.50 20.19 6.43
N ALA A 618 -41.37 20.52 7.05
CA ALA A 618 -41.03 20.38 8.48
C ALA A 618 -40.16 19.18 8.93
N SER A 619 -38.89 19.53 9.21
CA SER A 619 -37.98 18.93 10.21
C SER A 619 -38.64 18.85 11.61
N PRO A 620 -38.18 18.03 12.60
CA PRO A 620 -36.79 17.62 12.80
C PRO A 620 -36.53 16.13 13.12
N PHE A 621 -35.30 15.73 12.78
CA PHE A 621 -34.64 14.49 13.19
C PHE A 621 -34.57 14.37 14.71
N ASN A 622 -35.13 13.30 15.25
CA ASN A 622 -34.79 12.80 16.58
C ASN A 622 -33.57 11.88 16.48
N LYS A 623 -32.61 12.15 17.35
CA LYS A 623 -31.49 11.29 17.73
C LYS A 623 -32.03 10.05 18.42
N ASP A 624 -31.48 8.89 18.09
CA ASP A 624 -30.84 7.98 19.03
C ASP A 624 -30.38 6.74 18.27
N ASP A 625 -29.07 6.54 18.23
CA ASP A 625 -28.44 5.22 18.15
C ASP A 625 -26.99 5.41 18.59
N GLY A 626 -26.74 5.05 19.84
CA GLY A 626 -25.42 5.05 20.44
C GLY A 626 -24.70 3.74 20.13
N GLU A 627 -23.50 3.85 19.57
CA GLU A 627 -22.45 2.84 19.72
C GLU A 627 -21.11 3.54 19.91
N SER A 628 -20.40 3.08 20.93
CA SER A 628 -19.26 3.72 21.59
C SER A 628 -18.01 3.79 20.72
N ALA A 629 -17.64 5.00 20.31
CA ALA A 629 -16.30 5.32 19.85
C ALA A 629 -15.33 5.42 21.05
N GLU A 630 -14.19 4.74 20.98
CA GLU A 630 -13.03 5.09 21.80
C GLU A 630 -12.75 6.59 21.61
N SER A 631 -12.94 7.39 22.65
CA SER A 631 -12.69 8.82 22.60
C SER A 631 -11.19 9.08 22.52
N ALA A 632 -10.67 9.13 21.30
CA ALA A 632 -9.46 9.90 21.06
C ALA A 632 -9.75 11.31 21.55
N ALA A 633 -9.08 11.77 22.61
CA ALA A 633 -9.26 13.11 23.12
C ALA A 633 -8.90 14.10 22.00
N LEU A 634 -9.93 14.72 21.41
CA LEU A 634 -9.77 15.73 20.38
C LEU A 634 -9.53 17.07 21.06
N ILE A 635 -8.45 17.74 20.69
CA ILE A 635 -8.20 19.11 21.14
C ILE A 635 -8.78 20.03 20.08
N ARG A 636 -9.62 20.97 20.54
CA ARG A 636 -10.10 22.07 19.71
C ARG A 636 -9.03 23.17 19.67
N ILE A 637 -8.68 23.59 18.46
CA ILE A 637 -7.75 24.69 18.20
C ILE A 637 -8.37 25.67 17.20
N GLY A 638 -8.04 26.95 17.31
CA GLY A 638 -8.45 27.99 16.37
C GLY A 638 -7.29 28.52 15.52
N LEU A 639 -7.58 29.44 14.60
CA LEU A 639 -6.58 30.01 13.67
C LEU A 639 -5.49 30.88 14.32
N ASN A 640 -5.56 31.15 15.62
CA ASN A 640 -4.52 31.87 16.36
C ASN A 640 -3.45 30.94 16.97
N GLN A 641 -3.58 29.62 16.79
CA GLN A 641 -2.64 28.64 17.34
C GLN A 641 -1.64 28.15 16.27
N ASP A 642 -0.49 27.62 16.71
CA ASP A 642 0.50 26.98 15.82
C ASP A 642 -0.02 25.63 15.32
N PHE A 643 0.09 25.36 14.01
CA PHE A 643 -0.35 24.10 13.39
C PHE A 643 0.82 23.12 13.14
N THR A 644 2.07 23.53 13.42
CA THR A 644 3.25 22.69 13.23
C THR A 644 3.17 21.41 14.06
N GLY A 645 3.48 20.27 13.44
CA GLY A 645 3.47 18.95 14.09
C GLY A 645 2.09 18.41 14.47
N LYS A 646 1.01 19.14 14.21
CA LYS A 646 -0.37 18.71 14.52
C LYS A 646 -1.02 18.05 13.31
N LYS A 647 -1.94 17.11 13.57
CA LYS A 647 -2.75 16.45 12.53
C LYS A 647 -4.23 16.83 12.69
N PRO A 648 -4.85 17.45 11.68
CA PRO A 648 -6.27 17.75 11.73
C PRO A 648 -7.06 16.44 11.66
N TYR A 649 -8.24 16.45 12.28
CA TYR A 649 -9.19 15.34 12.23
C TYR A 649 -10.52 15.78 11.64
N SER A 650 -11.03 16.94 12.02
CA SER A 650 -12.21 17.58 11.45
C SER A 650 -12.12 19.09 11.64
N PHE A 651 -12.97 19.86 10.97
CA PHE A 651 -13.09 21.29 11.19
C PHE A 651 -14.51 21.77 10.99
N SER A 652 -14.85 22.87 11.65
CA SER A 652 -16.13 23.54 11.53
C SER A 652 -15.94 25.04 11.31
N TYR A 653 -16.92 25.65 10.65
CA TYR A 653 -17.01 27.10 10.52
C TYR A 653 -18.42 27.55 10.88
N ALA A 654 -18.53 28.46 11.86
CA ALA A 654 -19.81 28.99 12.35
C ALA A 654 -20.85 27.89 12.70
N GLY A 655 -20.38 26.77 13.26
CA GLY A 655 -21.22 25.63 13.67
C GLY A 655 -21.53 24.63 12.56
N LYS A 656 -21.17 24.90 11.29
CA LYS A 656 -21.26 23.92 10.19
C LYS A 656 -20.03 23.01 10.23
N ASP A 657 -20.23 21.71 10.42
CA ASP A 657 -19.18 20.69 10.35
C ASP A 657 -18.91 20.31 8.89
N PHE A 658 -17.62 20.19 8.53
CA PHE A 658 -17.16 19.79 7.21
C PHE A 658 -16.66 18.33 7.17
N GLY A 659 -16.80 17.61 8.29
CA GLY A 659 -16.48 16.20 8.39
C GLY A 659 -14.99 15.91 8.58
N GLN A 660 -14.61 14.65 8.44
CA GLN A 660 -13.25 14.20 8.73
C GLN A 660 -12.26 14.59 7.62
N VAL A 661 -11.10 15.12 8.03
CA VAL A 661 -10.00 15.52 7.16
C VAL A 661 -8.69 14.91 7.66
N GLY A 662 -7.92 14.29 6.76
CA GLY A 662 -6.67 13.61 7.11
C GLY A 662 -5.41 14.50 7.04
N THR A 663 -5.50 15.69 6.43
CA THR A 663 -4.36 16.59 6.20
C THR A 663 -4.79 18.05 6.21
N TRP A 664 -3.85 18.96 6.53
CA TRP A 664 -4.07 20.41 6.44
C TRP A 664 -4.45 20.86 5.02
N LYS A 665 -3.83 20.22 4.01
CA LYS A 665 -4.17 20.42 2.60
C LYS A 665 -5.62 20.05 2.30
N GLY A 666 -6.10 18.90 2.78
CA GLY A 666 -7.49 18.48 2.58
C GLY A 666 -8.50 19.44 3.20
N LEU A 667 -8.22 19.92 4.41
CA LEU A 667 -9.02 20.95 5.08
C LEU A 667 -9.07 22.25 4.28
N TYR A 668 -7.92 22.73 3.81
CA TYR A 668 -7.82 23.95 3.01
C TYR A 668 -8.64 23.87 1.73
N ILE A 669 -8.54 22.74 1.02
CA ILE A 669 -9.29 22.48 -0.23
C ILE A 669 -10.80 22.52 0.02
N LEU A 670 -11.28 21.85 1.07
CA LEU A 670 -12.71 21.86 1.41
C LEU A 670 -13.22 23.27 1.72
N LEU A 671 -12.43 24.08 2.42
CA LEU A 671 -12.79 25.48 2.65
C LEU A 671 -12.83 26.28 1.34
N CYS A 672 -11.86 26.10 0.44
CA CYS A 672 -11.85 26.78 -0.85
C CYS A 672 -13.08 26.41 -1.71
N HIS A 673 -13.49 25.15 -1.72
CA HIS A 673 -14.74 24.73 -2.37
C HIS A 673 -15.95 25.39 -1.73
N TYR A 674 -16.03 25.41 -0.40
CA TYR A 674 -17.12 26.08 0.31
C TYR A 674 -17.22 27.58 -0.01
N LEU A 675 -16.09 28.28 -0.07
CA LEU A 675 -16.05 29.70 -0.43
C LEU A 675 -16.42 29.95 -1.89
N PHE A 676 -16.00 29.07 -2.80
CA PHE A 676 -16.41 29.11 -4.20
C PHE A 676 -17.93 28.91 -4.35
N ASP A 677 -18.51 27.92 -3.67
CA ASP A 677 -19.95 27.66 -3.73
C ASP A 677 -20.77 28.81 -3.14
N ALA A 678 -20.24 29.49 -2.12
CA ALA A 678 -20.91 30.62 -1.46
C ALA A 678 -20.86 31.92 -2.27
N GLU A 679 -19.69 32.31 -2.80
CA GLU A 679 -19.51 33.52 -3.61
C GLU A 679 -18.60 33.27 -4.84
N PRO A 680 -19.10 32.62 -5.91
CA PRO A 680 -18.29 32.21 -7.06
C PRO A 680 -17.56 33.37 -7.75
N ALA A 681 -18.24 34.52 -7.90
CA ALA A 681 -17.68 35.71 -8.54
C ALA A 681 -16.53 36.32 -7.74
N LYS A 682 -16.63 36.30 -6.40
CA LYS A 682 -15.60 36.81 -5.50
C LYS A 682 -14.38 35.88 -5.49
N PHE A 683 -14.64 34.57 -5.48
CA PHE A 683 -13.59 33.55 -5.61
C PHE A 683 -12.85 33.65 -6.95
N ALA A 684 -13.56 33.85 -8.06
CA ALA A 684 -12.98 34.03 -9.40
C ALA A 684 -12.07 35.26 -9.51
N ASN A 685 -12.24 36.26 -8.64
CA ASN A 685 -11.45 37.49 -8.59
C ASN A 685 -10.25 37.42 -7.63
N LEU A 686 -10.08 36.33 -6.86
CA LEU A 686 -8.92 36.17 -5.97
C LEU A 686 -7.57 36.35 -6.67
N PRO A 687 -7.35 35.89 -7.93
CA PRO A 687 -6.11 36.15 -8.66
C PRO A 687 -5.84 37.63 -8.97
N LEU A 688 -6.86 38.49 -8.96
CA LEU A 688 -6.73 39.94 -9.18
C LEU A 688 -6.40 40.69 -7.89
N SER A 689 -6.59 40.05 -6.73
CA SER A 689 -6.25 40.66 -5.44
C SER A 689 -4.75 40.78 -5.28
N ARG A 690 -4.26 41.97 -4.90
CA ARG A 690 -2.84 42.18 -4.54
C ARG A 690 -2.37 41.30 -3.37
N ARG A 691 -3.31 40.74 -2.59
CA ARG A 691 -3.02 39.90 -1.42
C ARG A 691 -3.00 38.41 -1.74
N PHE A 692 -3.79 37.95 -2.72
CA PHE A 692 -3.96 36.52 -3.04
C PHE A 692 -3.47 36.12 -4.45
N GLY A 693 -3.29 37.09 -5.34
CA GLY A 693 -2.84 36.87 -6.71
C GLY A 693 -1.31 36.85 -6.86
N ILE A 694 -0.82 36.02 -7.77
CA ILE A 694 0.61 36.02 -8.16
C ILE A 694 0.91 37.29 -8.97
N THR A 695 1.67 38.23 -8.40
CA THR A 695 2.21 39.37 -9.16
C THR A 695 3.56 38.99 -9.76
N ARG A 696 3.68 39.06 -11.10
CA ARG A 696 4.97 38.90 -11.79
C ARG A 696 5.91 40.02 -11.36
N GLY A 697 6.96 39.70 -10.59
CA GLY A 697 8.09 40.61 -10.37
C GLY A 697 8.50 40.94 -8.93
N SER A 698 8.11 40.20 -7.89
CA SER A 698 8.63 40.43 -6.54
C SER A 698 9.22 39.18 -5.89
N ASN A 699 10.55 39.18 -5.70
CA ASN A 699 11.31 38.30 -4.80
C ASN A 699 10.98 38.56 -3.31
N LYS A 700 9.70 38.58 -2.92
CA LYS A 700 9.27 38.76 -1.53
C LYS A 700 8.12 37.82 -1.17
N GLY A 701 8.45 36.59 -0.81
CA GLY A 701 8.12 36.04 0.51
C GLY A 701 6.68 35.77 0.94
N ASN A 702 5.62 35.99 0.14
CA ASN A 702 4.26 35.57 0.51
C ASN A 702 3.69 34.57 -0.53
N ASN A 703 3.84 33.28 -0.24
CA ASN A 703 3.36 32.15 -1.06
C ASN A 703 1.85 31.88 -0.85
N TRP A 704 0.98 32.83 -1.17
CA TRP A 704 -0.43 32.53 -1.39
C TRP A 704 -0.73 32.83 -2.85
N ALA A 705 -1.04 31.78 -3.60
CA ALA A 705 -1.12 31.86 -5.04
C ALA A 705 -2.48 31.34 -5.49
N PHE A 706 -3.39 32.28 -5.72
CA PHE A 706 -4.51 32.12 -6.63
C PHE A 706 -4.09 32.65 -8.00
N ALA A 707 -4.28 31.88 -9.06
CA ALA A 707 -3.87 32.28 -10.39
C ALA A 707 -4.85 31.79 -11.45
N TYR A 708 -4.95 32.52 -12.55
CA TYR A 708 -5.64 32.05 -13.76
C TYR A 708 -4.83 31.01 -14.55
N SER A 709 -3.58 30.77 -14.15
CA SER A 709 -2.68 29.78 -14.76
C SER A 709 -1.88 29.05 -13.69
N SER A 710 -1.65 27.76 -13.88
CA SER A 710 -0.79 26.93 -13.03
C SER A 710 0.71 27.21 -13.17
N ALA A 711 1.10 28.07 -14.13
CA ALA A 711 2.50 28.39 -14.40
C ALA A 711 3.19 29.05 -13.19
N GLY A 712 4.24 28.38 -12.67
CA GLY A 712 5.00 28.84 -11.50
C GLY A 712 4.49 28.33 -10.15
N MET A 713 3.44 27.51 -10.13
CA MET A 713 2.90 26.86 -8.93
C MET A 713 3.47 25.45 -8.78
N THR A 714 3.66 25.01 -7.54
CA THR A 714 4.27 23.73 -7.18
C THR A 714 3.26 22.58 -7.13
N SER A 715 2.08 22.80 -6.55
CA SER A 715 0.97 21.83 -6.53
C SER A 715 -0.38 22.53 -6.69
N PRO A 716 -0.71 23.07 -7.88
CA PRO A 716 -1.95 23.78 -8.11
C PRO A 716 -3.15 22.82 -8.17
N LEU A 717 -4.28 23.24 -7.58
CA LEU A 717 -5.59 22.61 -7.70
C LEU A 717 -6.55 23.59 -8.39
N LEU A 718 -7.28 23.16 -9.41
CA LEU A 718 -8.24 24.01 -10.11
C LEU A 718 -9.60 23.98 -9.40
N ILE A 719 -10.09 25.14 -8.95
CA ILE A 719 -11.42 25.33 -8.34
C ILE A 719 -12.10 26.49 -9.05
N GLY A 720 -13.23 26.22 -9.73
CA GLY A 720 -14.05 27.28 -10.32
C GLY A 720 -13.34 28.15 -11.37
N GLY A 721 -12.37 27.59 -12.10
CA GLY A 721 -11.55 28.35 -13.07
C GLY A 721 -10.35 29.09 -12.47
N VAL A 722 -10.08 28.94 -11.17
CA VAL A 722 -8.93 29.51 -10.47
C VAL A 722 -8.03 28.41 -9.94
N TYR A 723 -6.72 28.48 -10.24
CA TYR A 723 -5.73 27.59 -9.65
C TYR A 723 -5.36 28.07 -8.25
N VAL A 724 -5.37 27.14 -7.30
CA VAL A 724 -5.05 27.35 -5.87
C VAL A 724 -3.79 26.55 -5.53
N GLU A 725 -2.76 27.19 -4.96
CA GLU A 725 -1.56 26.49 -4.49
C GLU A 725 -1.88 25.67 -3.24
N THR A 726 -1.51 24.39 -3.26
CA THR A 726 -1.80 23.46 -2.16
C THR A 726 -0.55 22.87 -1.51
N ASN A 727 0.65 23.09 -2.06
CA ASN A 727 1.91 22.71 -1.44
C ASN A 727 2.40 23.79 -0.46
N CYS A 728 1.70 23.89 0.66
CA CYS A 728 1.96 24.90 1.69
C CYS A 728 2.22 24.23 3.05
N SER A 729 3.05 24.85 3.89
CA SER A 729 3.23 24.39 5.28
C SER A 729 1.92 24.52 6.06
N ALA A 730 1.77 23.78 7.16
CA ALA A 730 0.56 23.82 7.99
C ALA A 730 0.21 25.24 8.48
N ASN A 731 1.22 26.02 8.86
CA ASN A 731 1.03 27.42 9.26
C ASN A 731 0.74 28.35 8.07
N THR A 732 1.35 28.09 6.90
CA THR A 732 1.03 28.83 5.68
C THR A 732 -0.44 28.62 5.28
N ILE A 733 -0.96 27.41 5.44
CA ILE A 733 -2.38 27.08 5.22
C ILE A 733 -3.27 27.79 6.24
N ARG A 734 -2.93 27.77 7.53
CA ARG A 734 -3.65 28.49 8.58
C ARG A 734 -3.78 29.97 8.26
N ASP A 735 -2.68 30.61 7.85
CA ASP A 735 -2.65 32.03 7.54
C ASP A 735 -3.48 32.34 6.27
N ALA A 736 -3.39 31.48 5.25
CA ALA A 736 -4.22 31.59 4.04
C ALA A 736 -5.72 31.47 4.36
N ILE A 737 -6.12 30.55 5.23
CA ILE A 737 -7.51 30.39 5.68
C ILE A 737 -8.00 31.67 6.37
N LYS A 738 -7.19 32.22 7.29
CA LYS A 738 -7.56 33.42 8.03
C LYS A 738 -7.80 34.61 7.10
N GLU A 739 -6.91 34.82 6.14
CA GLU A 739 -7.04 35.91 5.17
C GLU A 739 -8.21 35.68 4.20
N LEU A 740 -8.43 34.45 3.74
CA LEU A 740 -9.58 34.13 2.88
C LEU A 740 -10.91 34.39 3.58
N LEU A 741 -11.05 34.01 4.85
CA LEU A 741 -12.28 34.30 5.58
C LEU A 741 -12.51 35.82 5.66
N LEU A 742 -11.47 36.61 5.97
CA LEU A 742 -11.58 38.07 6.00
C LEU A 742 -11.96 38.66 4.64
N GLU A 743 -11.35 38.18 3.54
CA GLU A 743 -11.67 38.62 2.18
C GLU A 743 -13.15 38.37 1.86
N PHE A 744 -13.69 37.20 2.27
CA PHE A 744 -15.09 36.85 2.09
C PHE A 744 -16.03 37.50 3.12
N GLY A 745 -15.54 38.42 3.97
CA GLY A 745 -16.36 39.07 5.00
C GLY A 745 -16.80 38.14 6.13
N LEU A 746 -16.10 37.02 6.31
CA LEU A 746 -16.36 35.96 7.26
C LEU A 746 -15.46 36.12 8.49
N ASP A 747 -16.01 35.84 9.68
CA ASP A 747 -15.32 36.02 10.96
C ASP A 747 -14.37 34.83 11.25
N PRO A 748 -13.03 35.02 11.23
CA PRO A 748 -12.09 33.92 11.42
C PRO A 748 -12.13 33.29 12.82
N SER A 749 -12.70 33.99 13.82
CA SER A 749 -12.82 33.44 15.18
C SER A 749 -13.80 32.27 15.27
N LYS A 750 -14.70 32.15 14.29
CA LYS A 750 -15.69 31.06 14.17
C LYS A 750 -15.14 29.81 13.49
N PHE A 751 -13.86 29.80 13.12
CA PHE A 751 -13.19 28.65 12.51
C PHE A 751 -12.55 27.78 13.60
N GLU A 752 -12.99 26.54 13.68
CA GLU A 752 -12.55 25.59 14.70
C GLU A 752 -11.98 24.34 14.03
N VAL A 753 -10.81 23.88 14.49
CA VAL A 753 -10.20 22.63 14.04
C VAL A 753 -10.09 21.69 15.22
N TYR A 754 -10.47 20.44 15.01
CA TYR A 754 -10.26 19.37 15.98
C TYR A 754 -9.04 18.56 15.55
N ILE A 755 -8.06 18.44 16.44
CA ILE A 755 -6.81 17.68 16.20
C ILE A 755 -6.79 16.43 17.09
N ARG A 756 -6.13 15.37 16.62
CA ARG A 756 -5.86 14.18 17.45
C ARG A 756 -4.68 14.44 18.37
N LEU A 757 -4.80 14.11 19.66
CA LEU A 757 -3.67 13.99 20.56
C LEU A 757 -2.81 12.79 20.13
N GLU A 758 -1.59 13.04 19.66
CA GLU A 758 -0.57 11.99 19.60
C GLU A 758 -0.07 11.76 21.03
N ARG A 759 -0.16 10.52 21.53
CA ARG A 759 0.56 10.13 22.74
C ARG A 759 2.05 10.16 22.40
N GLN A 760 2.80 11.00 23.13
CA GLN A 760 4.26 11.06 23.05
C GLN A 760 4.91 9.71 23.31
#